data_AF-A0A1B7XB61-F1
#
_entry.id   AF-A0A1B7XB61-F1
#
_cell.length_a   1.000
_cell.length_b   1.000
_cell.length_c   1.000
_cell.angle_alpha   90.00
_cell.angle_beta   90.00
_cell.angle_gamma   90.00
#
_symmetry.space_group_name_H-M   'P 1'
#
loop_
_entity.id
_entity.type
_entity.pdbx_description
1 polymer ?
#
loop_
_entity_poly.entity_id
_entity_poly.type
_entity_poly.pdbx_seq_one_letter_code
_entity_poly.pdbx_strand_id
1 'polypeptide(L)'
;MKNIAYKISVIIFIGSLLAGCGGNSETSTSSISSDAKPTAVSGAVVAAPIDNATVEARVNNDWVKVGTTRNGQIIFNNLEKITKYPALLRANADGRGRNSKIDAPFFAELRGVMVSRTDTVYLTPVTTLGAYLFDHAGGTIDAAQKARVKITSLIQKTLGFSSVDPYANPLGDGLITHEVVQQTFMVLLNLGEETNNASMQQFTTVMEKLATGMEKNTFLGAVTAINPNVTAGIEHYLDSQKSRIAQRAAALLYDHESTAAEQEAERINLLSSMNTILESMQPDTTVAEKFICERITEGSTATVLLSSPVYAPKKKNVPALRFKLSLLSNNETRDTILRPASSSAFHPTSNKFTITALPSVGILNKGVPVSVIPEQKLKAGSTTYSSGSEFSFFFDVESAPLEAQHSITFTATDNPDLSYTITFIIKGEDEIVIESVSSAGSSKLYPFDEGEAYNIPIGSITTLTEGQLAAKLTPAFDVPSPEKIFEAVQVRFTAPDNFMFRGQGAPRQQVAISIPPIAANNSFTFSMPANLDIIATKPSPVGKKVILIDVIEKNTQKILAQASGTVYFVPKSHLADIASATITNQSQSEFTYPKESAESDITLDNLTFSCQLQTWYDLAEIPKEQQPETVLELFPNVWTLRFDNAPTDTNGFKARDESYTNELDLQPFILSGLQNPIQFGLVDYSKEGGDDCRPIVKPFTTSDSIHLYFKMNADSEHEYAVKGNFILKQDK
;
A
#
# COMPACT_ATOMS: atom_id res chain seq x y z
N MET A 1 -14.55 75.58 -10.37
CA MET A 1 -15.58 76.64 -10.22
C MET A 1 -16.02 77.10 -11.61
N LYS A 2 -17.35 77.27 -11.83
CA LYS A 2 -18.07 77.69 -13.08
C LYS A 2 -18.27 76.56 -14.10
N ASN A 3 -19.41 75.89 -14.27
CA ASN A 3 -20.85 76.17 -14.17
C ASN A 3 -21.44 76.97 -15.36
N ILE A 4 -22.31 76.27 -16.11
CA ILE A 4 -23.53 76.74 -16.81
C ILE A 4 -23.37 77.43 -18.19
N ALA A 5 -24.25 76.98 -19.09
CA ALA A 5 -24.85 77.63 -20.26
C ALA A 5 -24.24 77.38 -21.65
N TYR A 6 -24.97 76.60 -22.46
CA TYR A 6 -25.72 77.04 -23.66
C TYR A 6 -26.20 75.76 -24.37
N LYS A 7 -27.41 75.20 -24.17
CA LYS A 7 -28.74 75.71 -24.53
C LYS A 7 -28.71 76.68 -25.72
N ILE A 8 -29.45 76.29 -26.77
CA ILE A 8 -30.00 77.10 -27.87
C ILE A 8 -29.39 76.74 -29.23
N SER A 9 -30.27 76.22 -30.10
CA SER A 9 -30.16 76.19 -31.57
C SER A 9 -29.49 75.00 -32.26
N VAL A 10 -30.02 73.80 -32.00
CA VAL A 10 -30.61 73.00 -33.10
C VAL A 10 -32.04 72.59 -32.70
N ILE A 11 -32.79 73.56 -32.16
CA ILE A 11 -34.20 73.70 -32.54
C ILE A 11 -34.12 74.54 -33.82
N ILE A 12 -34.88 74.18 -34.85
CA ILE A 12 -34.99 74.88 -36.14
C ILE A 12 -33.96 74.43 -37.21
N PHE A 13 -33.97 73.14 -37.51
CA PHE A 13 -34.31 72.73 -38.87
C PHE A 13 -35.40 71.67 -38.71
N ILE A 14 -36.65 72.11 -38.48
CA ILE A 14 -37.60 72.23 -39.59
C ILE A 14 -37.81 70.81 -40.14
N GLY A 15 -38.80 70.07 -39.64
CA GLY A 15 -40.18 70.54 -39.67
C GLY A 15 -40.69 70.48 -41.10
N SER A 16 -40.73 69.27 -41.64
CA SER A 16 -41.60 68.78 -42.73
C SER A 16 -41.08 67.37 -43.04
N LEU A 17 -41.51 66.34 -42.32
CA LEU A 17 -42.80 65.67 -42.47
C LEU A 17 -43.10 64.93 -41.14
N LEU A 18 -44.18 65.10 -40.36
CA LEU A 18 -45.61 65.20 -40.68
C LEU A 18 -45.97 64.31 -41.88
N ALA A 19 -46.47 63.09 -41.71
CA ALA A 19 -47.75 62.82 -41.04
C ALA A 19 -47.79 61.43 -40.37
N GLY A 20 -48.30 61.37 -39.13
CA GLY A 20 -48.59 60.11 -38.43
C GLY A 20 -48.46 60.10 -36.90
N CYS A 21 -48.68 61.22 -36.20
CA CYS A 21 -48.95 61.28 -34.75
C CYS A 21 -50.39 61.80 -34.59
N GLY A 22 -51.23 61.39 -33.65
CA GLY A 22 -51.07 60.59 -32.45
C GLY A 22 -52.24 60.91 -31.50
N GLY A 23 -52.32 60.19 -30.39
CA GLY A 23 -53.09 60.58 -29.20
C GLY A 23 -54.47 59.90 -29.08
N ASN A 24 -54.96 59.56 -27.89
CA ASN A 24 -54.45 59.87 -26.56
C ASN A 24 -54.94 58.83 -25.54
N SER A 25 -54.13 58.73 -24.50
CA SER A 25 -54.40 58.15 -23.20
C SER A 25 -55.68 58.69 -22.57
N GLU A 26 -56.58 57.80 -22.14
CA GLU A 26 -57.42 58.01 -20.97
C GLU A 26 -57.39 56.77 -20.07
N THR A 27 -56.83 56.99 -18.89
CA THR A 27 -57.01 56.22 -17.66
C THR A 27 -58.49 56.10 -17.32
N SER A 28 -58.99 54.89 -17.10
CA SER A 28 -59.71 54.45 -15.87
C SER A 28 -60.37 53.08 -16.05
N THR A 29 -59.94 52.16 -15.18
CA THR A 29 -60.63 50.99 -14.58
C THR A 29 -61.80 50.25 -15.26
N SER A 30 -61.67 48.92 -15.10
CA SER A 30 -62.64 47.81 -15.26
C SER A 30 -62.81 47.35 -16.71
N SER A 31 -62.62 46.08 -17.04
CA SER A 31 -63.39 44.96 -16.52
C SER A 31 -62.94 43.64 -17.21
N ILE A 32 -63.09 42.53 -16.48
CA ILE A 32 -63.67 41.23 -16.92
C ILE A 32 -63.01 40.60 -18.17
N SER A 33 -62.08 39.67 -17.98
CA SER A 33 -62.27 38.21 -17.86
C SER A 33 -62.42 37.47 -19.20
N SER A 34 -61.57 36.44 -19.32
CA SER A 34 -61.74 35.20 -20.09
C SER A 34 -62.17 35.34 -21.55
N ASP A 35 -61.25 35.10 -22.48
CA ASP A 35 -61.46 33.98 -23.40
C ASP A 35 -60.17 33.45 -24.06
N ALA A 36 -60.08 32.13 -24.01
CA ALA A 36 -59.07 31.17 -24.43
C ALA A 36 -57.93 31.63 -25.36
N LYS A 37 -56.73 31.77 -24.79
CA LYS A 37 -55.55 31.20 -25.48
C LYS A 37 -55.67 29.69 -25.35
N PRO A 38 -55.49 28.90 -26.44
CA PRO A 38 -55.48 27.46 -26.31
C PRO A 38 -54.42 27.10 -25.27
N THR A 39 -54.80 26.29 -24.30
CA THR A 39 -53.88 25.65 -23.36
C THR A 39 -52.93 24.81 -24.21
N ALA A 40 -51.86 25.45 -24.67
CA ALA A 40 -50.76 24.81 -25.35
C ALA A 40 -50.15 23.88 -24.30
N VAL A 41 -50.51 22.61 -24.37
CA VAL A 41 -49.88 21.56 -23.59
C VAL A 41 -48.41 21.56 -24.04
N SER A 42 -47.56 22.17 -23.23
CA SER A 42 -46.14 22.39 -23.49
C SER A 42 -45.41 21.07 -23.29
N GLY A 43 -45.52 20.19 -24.27
CA GLY A 43 -45.14 18.80 -24.08
C GLY A 43 -43.69 18.51 -24.42
N ALA A 44 -42.86 19.43 -24.92
CA ALA A 44 -41.49 19.05 -25.22
C ALA A 44 -40.45 20.16 -25.26
N VAL A 45 -39.22 19.82 -24.89
CA VAL A 45 -38.08 20.73 -24.83
C VAL A 45 -36.91 20.18 -25.63
N VAL A 46 -36.25 21.07 -26.37
CA VAL A 46 -34.99 20.78 -27.07
C VAL A 46 -33.79 21.38 -26.35
N ALA A 47 -32.76 20.58 -26.07
CA ALA A 47 -31.49 21.07 -25.50
C ALA A 47 -30.82 22.07 -26.45
N ALA A 48 -30.17 23.11 -25.89
CA ALA A 48 -29.92 24.42 -26.51
C ALA A 48 -31.20 25.01 -27.12
N PRO A 49 -31.95 25.90 -26.44
CA PRO A 49 -33.35 26.22 -26.79
C PRO A 49 -33.50 26.51 -28.29
N ILE A 50 -34.08 25.56 -29.04
CA ILE A 50 -34.21 25.70 -30.50
C ILE A 50 -35.55 26.35 -30.82
N ASP A 51 -35.51 27.34 -31.70
CA ASP A 51 -36.67 28.02 -32.25
C ASP A 51 -36.89 27.67 -33.71
N ASN A 52 -38.17 27.69 -34.12
CA ASN A 52 -38.61 27.46 -35.49
C ASN A 52 -38.30 26.05 -36.06
N ALA A 53 -37.94 25.07 -35.22
CA ALA A 53 -37.79 23.69 -35.66
C ALA A 53 -39.17 23.03 -35.86
N THR A 54 -39.35 22.35 -36.98
CA THR A 54 -40.53 21.51 -37.22
C THR A 54 -40.47 20.26 -36.32
N VAL A 55 -41.62 19.90 -35.75
CA VAL A 55 -41.79 18.70 -34.93
C VAL A 55 -42.76 17.75 -35.60
N GLU A 56 -42.34 16.50 -35.76
CA GLU A 56 -43.08 15.44 -36.45
C GLU A 56 -43.25 14.23 -35.54
N ALA A 57 -44.40 13.56 -35.67
CA ALA A 57 -44.69 12.29 -35.01
C ALA A 57 -44.74 11.18 -36.05
N ARG A 58 -44.26 9.99 -35.69
CA ARG A 58 -44.41 8.79 -36.52
C ARG A 58 -45.82 8.22 -36.35
N VAL A 59 -46.65 8.32 -37.39
CA VAL A 59 -48.04 7.87 -37.42
C VAL A 59 -48.23 6.95 -38.62
N ASN A 60 -48.65 5.70 -38.40
CA ASN A 60 -48.83 4.69 -39.45
C ASN A 60 -47.57 4.52 -40.34
N ASN A 61 -46.38 4.55 -39.74
CA ASN A 61 -45.07 4.50 -40.39
C ASN A 61 -44.66 5.76 -41.19
N ASP A 62 -45.50 6.78 -41.27
CA ASP A 62 -45.18 8.06 -41.89
C ASP A 62 -44.85 9.13 -40.85
N TRP A 63 -43.99 10.08 -41.22
CA TRP A 63 -43.70 11.24 -40.37
C TRP A 63 -44.68 12.36 -40.67
N VAL A 64 -45.44 12.77 -39.66
CA VAL A 64 -46.49 13.77 -39.78
C VAL A 64 -46.18 14.97 -38.89
N LYS A 65 -46.22 16.18 -39.45
CA LYS A 65 -46.03 17.42 -38.69
C LYS A 65 -47.11 17.61 -37.63
N VAL A 66 -46.69 17.70 -36.37
CA VAL A 66 -47.56 17.87 -35.18
C VAL A 66 -47.32 19.17 -34.43
N GLY A 67 -46.18 19.84 -34.63
CA GLY A 67 -45.86 21.08 -33.92
C GLY A 67 -44.65 21.84 -34.48
N THR A 68 -44.26 22.89 -33.75
CA THR A 68 -43.07 23.70 -33.99
C THR A 68 -42.46 24.16 -32.68
N THR A 69 -41.14 24.38 -32.61
CA THR A 69 -40.48 24.88 -31.40
C THR A 69 -40.49 26.41 -31.29
N ARG A 70 -40.59 26.95 -30.06
CA ARG A 70 -40.48 28.37 -29.71
C ARG A 70 -39.95 28.53 -28.28
N ASN A 71 -38.92 29.35 -28.09
CA ASN A 71 -38.09 29.45 -26.89
C ASN A 71 -37.68 28.06 -26.34
N GLY A 72 -37.33 27.14 -27.23
CA GLY A 72 -37.02 25.74 -26.89
C GLY A 72 -38.23 24.88 -26.49
N GLN A 73 -39.45 25.41 -26.40
CA GLN A 73 -40.68 24.66 -26.11
C GLN A 73 -41.39 24.22 -27.39
N ILE A 74 -41.92 23.00 -27.43
CA ILE A 74 -42.76 22.53 -28.53
C ILE A 74 -44.19 23.03 -28.35
N ILE A 75 -44.64 23.80 -29.35
CA ILE A 75 -46.02 24.21 -29.51
C ILE A 75 -46.70 23.21 -30.45
N PHE A 76 -47.50 22.33 -29.86
CA PHE A 76 -48.29 21.36 -30.63
C PHE A 76 -49.49 22.06 -31.28
N ASN A 77 -49.47 22.14 -32.61
CA ASN A 77 -50.54 22.73 -33.41
C ASN A 77 -51.45 21.66 -34.04
N ASN A 78 -51.04 20.39 -34.04
CA ASN A 78 -51.83 19.27 -34.56
C ASN A 78 -51.66 17.99 -33.72
N LEU A 79 -51.77 18.08 -32.39
CA LEU A 79 -51.54 16.93 -31.49
C LEU A 79 -52.53 15.78 -31.74
N GLU A 80 -53.74 16.10 -32.18
CA GLU A 80 -54.81 15.17 -32.53
C GLU A 80 -54.44 14.22 -33.69
N LYS A 81 -53.42 14.53 -34.49
CA LYS A 81 -52.91 13.62 -35.52
C LYS A 81 -52.17 12.40 -34.94
N ILE A 82 -51.75 12.46 -33.68
CA ILE A 82 -51.14 11.31 -32.98
C ILE A 82 -52.27 10.40 -32.49
N THR A 83 -52.53 9.33 -33.26
CA THR A 83 -53.66 8.41 -33.02
C THR A 83 -53.30 7.21 -32.13
N LYS A 84 -52.01 6.94 -31.89
CA LYS A 84 -51.51 5.83 -31.08
C LYS A 84 -50.32 6.26 -30.23
N TYR A 85 -50.18 5.64 -29.05
CA TYR A 85 -49.05 5.81 -28.14
C TYR A 85 -48.49 4.43 -27.74
N PRO A 86 -47.19 4.30 -27.42
CA PRO A 86 -46.16 5.33 -27.47
C PRO A 86 -45.89 5.81 -28.90
N ALA A 87 -45.63 7.10 -29.07
CA ALA A 87 -45.34 7.71 -30.36
C ALA A 87 -43.88 8.18 -30.40
N LEU A 88 -43.18 7.87 -31.49
CA LEU A 88 -41.86 8.42 -31.76
C LEU A 88 -42.01 9.84 -32.29
N LEU A 89 -41.35 10.79 -31.64
CA LEU A 89 -41.25 12.16 -32.12
C LEU A 89 -39.85 12.45 -32.64
N ARG A 90 -39.78 13.31 -33.66
CA ARG A 90 -38.54 13.93 -34.10
C ARG A 90 -38.72 15.43 -34.27
N ALA A 91 -37.68 16.19 -33.97
CA ALA A 91 -37.61 17.61 -34.27
C ALA A 91 -36.41 17.89 -35.18
N ASN A 92 -36.57 18.91 -36.01
CA ASN A 92 -35.51 19.48 -36.82
C ASN A 92 -34.86 18.52 -37.85
N ALA A 93 -35.64 17.59 -38.40
CA ALA A 93 -35.17 16.65 -39.44
C ALA A 93 -34.56 17.36 -40.68
N ASP A 94 -35.05 18.57 -41.00
CA ASP A 94 -34.59 19.37 -42.13
C ASP A 94 -33.48 20.39 -41.78
N GLY A 95 -33.03 20.44 -40.51
CA GLY A 95 -31.97 21.35 -40.07
C GLY A 95 -32.29 22.84 -40.24
N ARG A 96 -33.52 23.25 -39.93
CA ARG A 96 -33.97 24.66 -40.11
C ARG A 96 -34.18 25.41 -38.80
N GLY A 97 -34.03 24.75 -37.66
CA GLY A 97 -34.09 25.36 -36.34
C GLY A 97 -32.93 26.33 -36.10
N ARG A 98 -33.09 27.20 -35.10
CA ARG A 98 -32.05 28.13 -34.67
C ARG A 98 -31.97 28.16 -33.16
N ASN A 99 -30.80 28.38 -32.59
CA ASN A 99 -30.65 28.61 -31.15
C ASN A 99 -31.32 29.95 -30.78
N SER A 100 -32.22 29.93 -29.79
CA SER A 100 -33.05 31.07 -29.40
C SER A 100 -32.28 32.20 -28.71
N LYS A 101 -31.04 31.95 -28.29
CA LYS A 101 -30.17 32.90 -27.59
C LYS A 101 -29.14 33.55 -28.49
N ILE A 102 -28.62 32.80 -29.47
CA ILE A 102 -27.55 33.28 -30.36
C ILE A 102 -27.96 33.41 -31.84
N ASP A 103 -29.20 33.07 -32.19
CA ASP A 103 -29.74 32.98 -33.57
C ASP A 103 -28.89 32.12 -34.53
N ALA A 104 -27.98 31.32 -34.00
CA ALA A 104 -27.15 30.40 -34.77
C ALA A 104 -28.02 29.26 -35.29
N PRO A 105 -27.90 28.88 -36.58
CA PRO A 105 -28.59 27.71 -37.10
C PRO A 105 -28.24 26.44 -36.30
N PHE A 106 -29.27 25.68 -35.93
CA PHE A 106 -29.12 24.38 -35.29
C PHE A 106 -29.57 23.31 -36.27
N PHE A 107 -28.70 22.34 -36.53
CA PHE A 107 -28.91 21.43 -37.63
C PHE A 107 -29.23 19.98 -37.20
N ALA A 108 -28.88 19.51 -35.99
CA ALA A 108 -29.12 18.11 -35.62
C ALA A 108 -30.63 17.72 -35.54
N GLU A 109 -30.95 16.50 -35.98
CA GLU A 109 -32.28 15.88 -35.78
C GLU A 109 -32.32 15.25 -34.39
N LEU A 110 -33.31 15.62 -33.58
CA LEU A 110 -33.44 15.12 -32.21
C LEU A 110 -34.72 14.30 -32.06
N ARG A 111 -34.65 13.16 -31.39
CA ARG A 111 -35.76 12.23 -31.22
C ARG A 111 -36.10 12.00 -29.75
N GLY A 112 -37.32 11.53 -29.52
CA GLY A 112 -37.81 11.13 -28.21
C GLY A 112 -39.10 10.35 -28.32
N VAL A 113 -39.54 9.77 -27.20
CA VAL A 113 -40.73 8.90 -27.15
C VAL A 113 -41.77 9.57 -26.27
N MET A 114 -42.97 9.76 -26.81
CA MET A 114 -44.14 10.24 -26.09
C MET A 114 -44.99 9.05 -25.68
N VAL A 115 -45.07 8.72 -24.40
CA VAL A 115 -45.72 7.47 -23.92
C VAL A 115 -47.23 7.62 -23.81
N SER A 116 -47.74 8.84 -23.66
CA SER A 116 -49.19 9.13 -23.64
C SER A 116 -49.48 10.55 -24.12
N ARG A 117 -50.75 10.87 -24.37
CA ARG A 117 -51.19 12.20 -24.84
C ARG A 117 -50.84 13.34 -23.89
N THR A 118 -50.79 13.06 -22.59
CA THR A 118 -50.49 14.04 -21.53
C THR A 118 -49.03 14.01 -21.11
N ASP A 119 -48.22 13.15 -21.75
CA ASP A 119 -46.81 13.02 -21.42
C ASP A 119 -46.01 14.22 -21.93
N THR A 120 -44.99 14.61 -21.16
CA THR A 120 -44.02 15.62 -21.58
C THR A 120 -42.78 14.88 -22.08
N VAL A 121 -42.49 14.99 -23.36
CA VAL A 121 -41.39 14.32 -24.07
C VAL A 121 -40.23 15.26 -24.28
N TYR A 122 -39.02 14.83 -24.00
CA TYR A 122 -37.83 15.67 -24.15
C TYR A 122 -37.01 15.21 -25.35
N LEU A 123 -36.63 16.14 -26.22
CA LEU A 123 -35.87 15.85 -27.45
C LEU A 123 -34.44 16.38 -27.27
N THR A 124 -33.52 15.48 -26.96
CA THR A 124 -32.13 15.81 -26.64
C THR A 124 -31.22 14.76 -27.27
N PRO A 125 -29.91 15.00 -27.40
CA PRO A 125 -28.97 13.97 -27.83
C PRO A 125 -29.12 12.65 -27.06
N VAL A 126 -29.25 12.71 -25.73
CA VAL A 126 -29.41 11.53 -24.87
C VAL A 126 -30.75 10.83 -25.10
N THR A 127 -31.86 11.56 -25.18
CA THR A 127 -33.18 10.95 -25.42
C THR A 127 -33.34 10.43 -26.85
N THR A 128 -32.53 10.93 -27.79
CA THR A 128 -32.44 10.39 -29.15
C THR A 128 -31.93 8.95 -29.16
N LEU A 129 -30.90 8.63 -28.36
CA LEU A 129 -30.46 7.24 -28.18
C LEU A 129 -31.58 6.37 -27.59
N GLY A 130 -32.32 6.88 -26.61
CA GLY A 130 -33.49 6.20 -26.05
C GLY A 130 -34.58 5.92 -27.08
N ALA A 131 -34.82 6.87 -27.99
CA ALA A 131 -35.74 6.71 -29.11
C ALA A 131 -35.31 5.61 -30.10
N TYR A 132 -34.01 5.52 -30.42
CA TYR A 132 -33.49 4.42 -31.24
C TYR A 132 -33.65 3.06 -30.55
N LEU A 133 -33.25 2.95 -29.27
CA LEU A 133 -33.43 1.70 -28.51
C LEU A 133 -34.89 1.25 -28.45
N PHE A 134 -35.83 2.20 -28.36
CA PHE A 134 -37.27 1.93 -28.44
C PHE A 134 -37.70 1.40 -29.82
N ASP A 135 -37.23 2.02 -30.90
CA ASP A 135 -37.58 1.62 -32.28
C ASP A 135 -37.04 0.21 -32.60
N HIS A 136 -35.79 -0.06 -32.20
CA HIS A 136 -35.16 -1.39 -32.30
C HIS A 136 -35.91 -2.49 -31.51
N ALA A 137 -36.47 -2.15 -30.34
CA ALA A 137 -37.19 -3.07 -29.48
C ALA A 137 -38.68 -3.25 -29.84
N GLY A 138 -39.13 -2.77 -31.01
CA GLY A 138 -40.46 -3.05 -31.56
C GLY A 138 -41.58 -2.09 -31.10
N GLY A 139 -41.24 -0.94 -30.53
CA GLY A 139 -42.18 0.18 -30.40
C GLY A 139 -43.32 0.03 -29.36
N THR A 140 -43.16 -0.82 -28.35
CA THR A 140 -44.17 -1.06 -27.30
C THR A 140 -44.01 -0.16 -26.06
N ILE A 141 -45.02 -0.09 -25.18
CA ILE A 141 -44.91 0.62 -23.89
C ILE A 141 -43.76 0.06 -23.04
N ASP A 142 -43.62 -1.27 -23.01
CA ASP A 142 -42.53 -1.95 -22.30
C ASP A 142 -41.16 -1.60 -22.90
N ALA A 143 -41.05 -1.55 -24.24
CA ALA A 143 -39.84 -1.07 -24.91
C ALA A 143 -39.50 0.38 -24.54
N ALA A 144 -40.49 1.27 -24.45
CA ALA A 144 -40.28 2.66 -24.07
C ALA A 144 -39.80 2.79 -22.61
N GLN A 145 -40.38 2.01 -21.69
CA GLN A 145 -39.96 1.97 -20.29
C GLN A 145 -38.55 1.40 -20.14
N LYS A 146 -38.24 0.30 -20.84
CA LYS A 146 -36.89 -0.30 -20.85
C LYS A 146 -35.84 0.67 -21.40
N ALA A 147 -36.15 1.35 -22.50
CA ALA A 147 -35.27 2.37 -23.06
C ALA A 147 -35.04 3.52 -22.04
N ARG A 148 -36.11 4.02 -21.43
CA ARG A 148 -36.03 5.07 -20.39
C ARG A 148 -35.12 4.65 -19.23
N VAL A 149 -35.38 3.49 -18.63
CA VAL A 149 -34.58 2.96 -17.51
C VAL A 149 -33.11 2.78 -17.92
N LYS A 150 -32.86 2.22 -19.11
CA LYS A 150 -31.50 1.99 -19.62
C LYS A 150 -30.74 3.31 -19.80
N ILE A 151 -31.38 4.33 -20.36
CA ILE A 151 -30.79 5.66 -20.54
C ILE A 151 -30.60 6.39 -19.21
N THR A 152 -31.58 6.39 -18.32
CA THR A 152 -31.45 6.99 -16.98
C THR A 152 -30.29 6.34 -16.21
N SER A 153 -30.17 5.02 -16.25
CA SER A 153 -29.05 4.31 -15.63
C SER A 153 -27.70 4.67 -16.25
N LEU A 154 -27.64 4.84 -17.57
CA LEU A 154 -26.43 5.25 -18.28
C LEU A 154 -25.98 6.65 -17.84
N ILE A 155 -26.91 7.61 -17.75
CA ILE A 155 -26.59 8.98 -17.33
C ILE A 155 -26.17 9.03 -15.86
N GLN A 156 -26.93 8.38 -14.99
CA GLN A 156 -26.71 8.45 -13.55
C GLN A 156 -25.50 7.65 -13.09
N LYS A 157 -25.27 6.47 -13.68
CA LYS A 157 -24.23 5.54 -13.23
C LYS A 157 -23.01 5.58 -14.14
N THR A 158 -23.20 5.46 -15.46
CA THR A 158 -22.06 5.35 -16.39
C THR A 158 -21.41 6.70 -16.69
N LEU A 159 -22.20 7.77 -16.88
CA LEU A 159 -21.66 9.12 -17.07
C LEU A 159 -21.49 9.88 -15.75
N GLY A 160 -22.00 9.37 -14.63
CA GLY A 160 -21.73 9.91 -13.30
C GLY A 160 -22.62 11.09 -12.86
N PHE A 161 -23.74 11.35 -13.55
CA PHE A 161 -24.69 12.42 -13.19
C PHE A 161 -25.81 11.87 -12.30
N SER A 162 -25.43 11.43 -11.09
CA SER A 162 -26.25 10.60 -10.19
C SER A 162 -27.66 11.12 -9.88
N SER A 163 -27.87 12.44 -9.86
CA SER A 163 -29.14 13.09 -9.54
C SER A 163 -29.96 13.54 -10.76
N VAL A 164 -29.45 13.36 -11.98
CA VAL A 164 -30.10 13.86 -13.20
C VAL A 164 -31.04 12.80 -13.78
N ASP A 165 -32.31 13.15 -14.00
CA ASP A 165 -33.20 12.37 -14.86
C ASP A 165 -33.10 12.95 -16.29
N PRO A 166 -32.57 12.20 -17.28
CA PRO A 166 -32.49 12.70 -18.66
C PRO A 166 -33.85 12.95 -19.32
N TYR A 167 -34.94 12.48 -18.70
CA TYR A 167 -36.33 12.72 -19.11
C TYR A 167 -37.05 13.71 -18.20
N ALA A 168 -36.34 14.57 -17.46
CA ALA A 168 -36.89 15.73 -16.77
C ALA A 168 -36.77 17.00 -17.62
N ASN A 169 -37.47 18.07 -17.20
CA ASN A 169 -37.49 19.35 -17.90
C ASN A 169 -36.09 20.01 -17.95
N PRO A 170 -35.48 20.18 -19.14
CA PRO A 170 -34.19 20.81 -19.27
C PRO A 170 -34.26 22.35 -19.35
N LEU A 171 -35.41 23.00 -19.15
CA LEU A 171 -35.51 24.47 -19.05
C LEU A 171 -35.52 24.97 -17.61
N GLY A 172 -35.32 26.28 -17.43
CA GLY A 172 -35.29 26.92 -16.12
C GLY A 172 -34.01 26.58 -15.36
N ASP A 173 -34.13 26.26 -14.07
CA ASP A 173 -32.99 25.99 -13.18
C ASP A 173 -32.18 24.74 -13.60
N GLY A 174 -32.78 23.83 -14.39
CA GLY A 174 -32.14 22.61 -14.89
C GLY A 174 -31.28 22.79 -16.16
N LEU A 175 -31.35 23.96 -16.82
CA LEU A 175 -30.79 24.17 -18.16
C LEU A 175 -29.28 23.93 -18.23
N ILE A 176 -28.53 24.50 -17.29
CA ILE A 176 -27.06 24.38 -17.28
C ILE A 176 -26.65 22.92 -17.08
N THR A 177 -27.26 22.22 -16.13
CA THR A 177 -26.96 20.82 -15.82
C THR A 177 -27.28 19.89 -16.98
N HIS A 178 -28.46 20.05 -17.59
CA HIS A 178 -28.83 19.23 -18.73
C HIS A 178 -27.94 19.49 -19.95
N GLU A 179 -27.55 20.74 -20.21
CA GLU A 179 -26.64 21.06 -21.31
C GLU A 179 -25.25 20.42 -21.11
N VAL A 180 -24.71 20.47 -19.89
CA VAL A 180 -23.47 19.75 -19.55
C VAL A 180 -23.60 18.25 -19.82
N VAL A 181 -24.72 17.62 -19.46
CA VAL A 181 -24.97 16.20 -19.73
C VAL A 181 -25.01 15.92 -21.23
N GLN A 182 -25.70 16.75 -22.02
CA GLN A 182 -25.77 16.56 -23.48
C GLN A 182 -24.40 16.73 -24.13
N GLN A 183 -23.64 17.77 -23.77
CA GLN A 183 -22.31 17.99 -24.33
C GLN A 183 -21.32 16.91 -23.91
N THR A 184 -21.42 16.40 -22.67
CA THR A 184 -20.63 15.25 -22.21
C THR A 184 -20.91 14.02 -23.06
N PHE A 185 -22.18 13.71 -23.30
CA PHE A 185 -22.60 12.59 -24.13
C PHE A 185 -22.14 12.74 -25.59
N MET A 186 -22.27 13.94 -26.16
CA MET A 186 -21.84 14.26 -27.53
C MET A 186 -20.33 14.15 -27.71
N VAL A 187 -19.56 14.71 -26.77
CA VAL A 187 -18.09 14.64 -26.79
C VAL A 187 -17.59 13.20 -26.67
N LEU A 188 -18.25 12.38 -25.84
CA LEU A 188 -17.93 10.95 -25.70
C LEU A 188 -18.02 10.21 -27.04
N LEU A 189 -19.01 10.56 -27.86
CA LEU A 189 -19.24 9.95 -29.17
C LEU A 189 -18.44 10.61 -30.31
N ASN A 190 -17.54 11.54 -29.97
CA ASN A 190 -16.78 12.35 -30.92
C ASN A 190 -17.68 13.10 -31.92
N LEU A 191 -18.83 13.57 -31.44
CA LEU A 191 -19.78 14.36 -32.23
C LEU A 191 -19.48 15.87 -32.08
N GLY A 192 -19.74 16.63 -33.14
CA GLY A 192 -19.39 18.04 -33.25
C GLY A 192 -20.43 18.98 -32.61
N GLU A 193 -20.32 20.29 -32.88
CA GLU A 193 -21.35 21.29 -32.55
C GLU A 193 -22.54 21.26 -33.52
N GLU A 194 -22.49 20.36 -34.51
CA GLU A 194 -23.57 20.12 -35.49
C GLU A 194 -24.00 21.38 -36.27
N THR A 195 -23.02 22.16 -36.76
CA THR A 195 -23.23 23.45 -37.45
C THR A 195 -23.32 23.34 -38.98
N ASN A 196 -23.25 22.13 -39.55
CA ASN A 196 -23.46 21.92 -40.99
C ASN A 196 -24.11 20.55 -41.32
N ASN A 197 -24.58 20.40 -42.56
CA ASN A 197 -25.34 19.22 -43.00
C ASN A 197 -24.54 17.91 -42.97
N ALA A 198 -23.21 17.96 -43.13
CA ALA A 198 -22.36 16.76 -43.07
C ALA A 198 -22.22 16.23 -41.63
N SER A 199 -22.09 17.13 -40.65
CA SER A 199 -22.09 16.76 -39.24
C SER A 199 -23.45 16.17 -38.82
N MET A 200 -24.57 16.72 -39.31
CA MET A 200 -25.92 16.19 -39.00
C MET A 200 -26.11 14.72 -39.36
N GLN A 201 -25.68 14.32 -40.57
CA GLN A 201 -25.81 12.93 -41.02
C GLN A 201 -24.97 12.00 -40.14
N GLN A 202 -23.83 12.50 -39.65
CA GLN A 202 -22.98 11.77 -38.73
C GLN A 202 -23.66 11.58 -37.37
N PHE A 203 -24.34 12.58 -36.81
CA PHE A 203 -25.08 12.46 -35.55
C PHE A 203 -26.10 11.31 -35.57
N THR A 204 -27.03 11.32 -36.53
CA THR A 204 -28.10 10.31 -36.66
C THR A 204 -27.50 8.91 -36.87
N THR A 205 -26.50 8.80 -37.75
CA THR A 205 -25.80 7.54 -38.03
C THR A 205 -25.07 7.00 -36.80
N VAL A 206 -24.43 7.88 -36.02
CA VAL A 206 -23.71 7.50 -34.80
C VAL A 206 -24.68 7.03 -33.72
N MET A 207 -25.82 7.69 -33.55
CA MET A 207 -26.85 7.25 -32.59
C MET A 207 -27.44 5.89 -32.94
N GLU A 208 -27.70 5.64 -34.23
CA GLU A 208 -28.19 4.34 -34.71
C GLU A 208 -27.13 3.23 -34.55
N LYS A 209 -25.86 3.52 -34.90
CA LYS A 209 -24.74 2.59 -34.67
C LYS A 209 -24.54 2.29 -33.19
N LEU A 210 -24.71 3.30 -32.32
CA LEU A 210 -24.58 3.13 -30.87
C LEU A 210 -25.69 2.23 -30.35
N ALA A 211 -26.95 2.49 -30.73
CA ALA A 211 -28.10 1.68 -30.36
C ALA A 211 -27.92 0.21 -30.81
N THR A 212 -27.55 0.00 -32.08
CA THR A 212 -27.28 -1.33 -32.65
C THR A 212 -26.10 -2.02 -31.95
N GLY A 213 -25.02 -1.27 -31.69
CA GLY A 213 -23.86 -1.79 -30.96
C GLY A 213 -24.23 -2.24 -29.56
N MET A 214 -25.09 -1.50 -28.87
CA MET A 214 -25.59 -1.81 -27.52
C MET A 214 -26.57 -3.00 -27.46
N GLU A 215 -26.99 -3.56 -28.59
CA GLU A 215 -27.70 -4.85 -28.63
C GLU A 215 -26.75 -6.04 -28.45
N LYS A 216 -25.50 -5.89 -28.90
CA LYS A 216 -24.50 -6.97 -28.97
C LYS A 216 -23.28 -6.74 -28.08
N ASN A 217 -23.08 -5.51 -27.62
CA ASN A 217 -21.95 -5.07 -26.83
C ASN A 217 -22.41 -4.22 -25.63
N THR A 218 -21.46 -4.00 -24.74
CA THR A 218 -21.58 -3.08 -23.61
C THR A 218 -21.65 -1.64 -24.11
N PHE A 219 -22.09 -0.68 -23.27
CA PHE A 219 -22.09 0.73 -23.66
C PHE A 219 -20.67 1.21 -24.00
N LEU A 220 -19.68 0.88 -23.17
CA LEU A 220 -18.27 1.20 -23.45
C LEU A 220 -17.78 0.58 -24.76
N GLY A 221 -18.12 -0.68 -25.03
CA GLY A 221 -17.74 -1.37 -26.27
C GLY A 221 -18.38 -0.72 -27.52
N ALA A 222 -19.67 -0.37 -27.42
CA ALA A 222 -20.37 0.32 -28.49
C ALA A 222 -19.82 1.75 -28.72
N VAL A 223 -19.47 2.47 -27.65
CA VAL A 223 -18.81 3.79 -27.72
C VAL A 223 -17.42 3.68 -28.32
N THR A 224 -16.60 2.71 -27.93
CA THR A 224 -15.22 2.53 -28.43
C THR A 224 -15.22 2.21 -29.93
N ALA A 225 -16.20 1.45 -30.40
CA ALA A 225 -16.38 1.18 -31.83
C ALA A 225 -16.73 2.44 -32.66
N ILE A 226 -17.29 3.47 -32.02
CA ILE A 226 -17.69 4.74 -32.64
C ILE A 226 -16.59 5.80 -32.48
N ASN A 227 -16.00 5.88 -31.30
CA ASN A 227 -14.93 6.79 -30.94
C ASN A 227 -13.72 5.97 -30.45
N PRO A 228 -12.81 5.59 -31.36
CA PRO A 228 -11.61 4.83 -31.03
C PRO A 228 -10.67 5.54 -30.04
N ASN A 229 -10.85 6.84 -29.77
CA ASN A 229 -10.06 7.58 -28.79
C ASN A 229 -10.44 7.24 -27.34
N VAL A 230 -11.55 6.54 -27.12
CA VAL A 230 -11.96 6.02 -25.80
C VAL A 230 -11.24 4.70 -25.52
N THR A 231 -9.90 4.75 -25.39
CA THR A 231 -9.06 3.54 -25.24
C THR A 231 -8.87 3.11 -23.78
N ALA A 232 -8.81 4.08 -22.85
CA ALA A 232 -8.55 3.86 -21.42
C ALA A 232 -9.82 3.85 -20.54
N GLY A 233 -11.01 3.87 -21.16
CA GLY A 233 -12.30 3.97 -20.48
C GLY A 233 -12.97 5.35 -20.61
N ILE A 234 -14.30 5.39 -20.37
CA ILE A 234 -15.13 6.60 -20.47
C ILE A 234 -14.65 7.69 -19.52
N GLU A 235 -14.32 7.35 -18.28
CA GLU A 235 -13.89 8.30 -17.24
C GLU A 235 -12.64 9.06 -17.65
N HIS A 236 -11.55 8.36 -17.98
CA HIS A 236 -10.28 8.97 -18.38
C HIS A 236 -10.45 9.86 -19.63
N TYR A 237 -11.22 9.41 -20.61
CA TYR A 237 -11.51 10.21 -21.80
C TYR A 237 -12.28 11.48 -21.43
N LEU A 238 -13.35 11.38 -20.65
CA LEU A 238 -14.16 12.53 -20.26
C LEU A 238 -13.39 13.53 -19.38
N ASP A 239 -12.53 13.06 -18.46
CA ASP A 239 -11.69 13.93 -17.64
C ASP A 239 -10.78 14.82 -18.51
N SER A 240 -10.15 14.23 -19.53
CA SER A 240 -9.33 14.96 -20.50
C SER A 240 -10.12 15.97 -21.36
N GLN A 241 -11.44 15.82 -21.44
CA GLN A 241 -12.31 16.67 -22.26
C GLN A 241 -13.14 17.68 -21.44
N LYS A 242 -13.02 17.73 -20.10
CA LYS A 242 -13.82 18.60 -19.23
C LYS A 242 -13.84 20.06 -19.68
N SER A 243 -12.67 20.64 -19.95
CA SER A 243 -12.58 22.02 -20.44
C SER A 243 -13.30 22.23 -21.78
N ARG A 244 -13.22 21.25 -22.68
CA ARG A 244 -13.89 21.31 -23.99
C ARG A 244 -15.41 21.20 -23.84
N ILE A 245 -15.88 20.35 -22.93
CA ILE A 245 -17.31 20.19 -22.62
C ILE A 245 -17.86 21.49 -22.04
N ALA A 246 -17.19 22.08 -21.05
CA ALA A 246 -17.59 23.35 -20.44
C ALA A 246 -17.62 24.49 -21.47
N GLN A 247 -16.60 24.60 -22.32
CA GLN A 247 -16.56 25.61 -23.40
C GLN A 247 -17.72 25.46 -24.38
N ARG A 248 -18.01 24.23 -24.83
CA ARG A 248 -19.12 23.94 -25.74
C ARG A 248 -20.48 24.27 -25.11
N ALA A 249 -20.68 23.86 -23.86
CA ALA A 249 -21.93 24.13 -23.15
C ALA A 249 -22.13 25.65 -22.92
N ALA A 250 -21.07 26.37 -22.55
CA ALA A 250 -21.14 27.82 -22.32
C ALA A 250 -21.44 28.60 -23.61
N ALA A 251 -20.88 28.20 -24.75
CA ALA A 251 -21.12 28.85 -26.04
C ALA A 251 -22.60 28.79 -26.48
N LEU A 252 -23.35 27.77 -26.04
CA LEU A 252 -24.75 27.57 -26.44
C LEU A 252 -25.77 28.34 -25.60
N LEU A 253 -25.37 28.86 -24.43
CA LEU A 253 -26.25 29.53 -23.47
C LEU A 253 -26.06 31.05 -23.39
N TYR A 254 -25.14 31.60 -24.18
CA TYR A 254 -24.79 33.01 -24.18
C TYR A 254 -25.87 33.90 -24.80
N ASP A 255 -26.14 35.08 -24.20
CA ASP A 255 -27.08 36.05 -24.77
C ASP A 255 -26.36 37.08 -25.67
N HIS A 256 -26.57 36.99 -26.99
CA HIS A 256 -25.91 37.89 -27.94
C HIS A 256 -26.43 39.33 -27.91
N GLU A 257 -27.55 39.60 -27.24
CA GLU A 257 -28.12 40.96 -27.13
C GLU A 257 -27.45 41.81 -26.02
N SER A 258 -26.62 41.21 -25.17
CA SER A 258 -25.88 41.87 -24.08
C SER A 258 -24.62 42.60 -24.57
N THR A 259 -24.09 43.55 -23.79
CA THR A 259 -22.83 44.24 -24.12
C THR A 259 -21.61 43.30 -23.97
N ALA A 260 -20.51 43.56 -24.68
CA ALA A 260 -19.30 42.71 -24.65
C ALA A 260 -18.72 42.46 -23.23
N ALA A 261 -18.91 43.41 -22.30
CA ALA A 261 -18.47 43.26 -20.91
C ALA A 261 -19.42 42.37 -20.09
N GLU A 262 -20.74 42.53 -20.27
CA GLU A 262 -21.75 41.69 -19.63
C GLU A 262 -21.66 40.25 -20.11
N GLN A 263 -21.43 40.11 -21.41
CA GLN A 263 -21.14 38.88 -22.11
C GLN A 263 -19.94 38.11 -21.55
N GLU A 264 -18.80 38.79 -21.34
CA GLU A 264 -17.62 38.15 -20.76
C GLU A 264 -17.83 37.76 -19.28
N ALA A 265 -18.53 38.60 -18.51
CA ALA A 265 -18.88 38.29 -17.13
C ALA A 265 -19.84 37.08 -17.04
N GLU A 266 -20.83 37.00 -17.93
CA GLU A 266 -21.75 35.88 -18.06
C GLU A 266 -21.02 34.59 -18.48
N ARG A 267 -20.09 34.68 -19.44
CA ARG A 267 -19.24 33.56 -19.87
C ARG A 267 -18.42 32.99 -18.72
N ILE A 268 -17.79 33.85 -17.92
CA ILE A 268 -17.00 33.42 -16.75
C ILE A 268 -17.90 32.73 -15.72
N ASN A 269 -19.10 33.27 -15.45
CA ASN A 269 -20.04 32.70 -14.50
C ASN A 269 -20.59 31.33 -14.96
N LEU A 270 -20.97 31.22 -16.24
CA LEU A 270 -21.42 29.97 -16.85
C LEU A 270 -20.32 28.91 -16.81
N LEU A 271 -19.09 29.25 -17.20
CA LEU A 271 -17.97 28.30 -17.14
C LEU A 271 -17.69 27.84 -15.71
N SER A 272 -17.74 28.73 -14.73
CA SER A 272 -17.60 28.38 -13.32
C SER A 272 -18.67 27.38 -12.85
N SER A 273 -19.94 27.67 -13.19
CA SER A 273 -21.08 26.80 -12.84
C SER A 273 -21.00 25.43 -13.52
N MET A 274 -20.61 25.39 -14.80
CA MET A 274 -20.44 24.16 -15.57
C MET A 274 -19.26 23.32 -15.09
N ASN A 275 -18.15 23.95 -14.76
CA ASN A 275 -17.01 23.26 -14.15
C ASN A 275 -17.40 22.65 -12.81
N THR A 276 -18.18 23.35 -11.98
CA THR A 276 -18.70 22.80 -10.71
C THR A 276 -19.55 21.54 -10.95
N ILE A 277 -20.39 21.54 -11.99
CA ILE A 277 -21.20 20.37 -12.37
C ILE A 277 -20.30 19.22 -12.86
N LEU A 278 -19.31 19.51 -13.72
CA LEU A 278 -18.35 18.51 -14.23
C LEU A 278 -17.40 17.97 -13.16
N GLU A 279 -17.10 18.75 -12.13
CA GLU A 279 -16.33 18.33 -10.96
C GLU A 279 -17.15 17.43 -10.04
N SER A 280 -18.47 17.66 -9.97
CA SER A 280 -19.40 16.79 -9.23
C SER A 280 -19.70 15.46 -9.95
N MET A 281 -19.36 15.35 -11.23
CA MET A 281 -19.53 14.15 -12.04
C MET A 281 -18.57 13.05 -11.56
N GLN A 282 -19.10 11.84 -11.35
CA GLN A 282 -18.32 10.66 -10.95
C GLN A 282 -18.59 9.51 -11.94
N PRO A 283 -18.00 9.52 -13.15
CA PRO A 283 -18.25 8.49 -14.14
C PRO A 283 -17.76 7.13 -13.63
N ASP A 284 -18.64 6.12 -13.60
CA ASP A 284 -18.26 4.76 -13.23
C ASP A 284 -18.12 3.90 -14.49
N THR A 285 -16.89 3.53 -14.81
CA THR A 285 -16.56 2.67 -15.97
C THR A 285 -16.91 1.20 -15.77
N THR A 286 -17.39 0.77 -14.59
CA THR A 286 -17.66 -0.64 -14.27
C THR A 286 -19.00 -1.20 -14.79
N VAL A 287 -19.59 -0.61 -15.84
CA VAL A 287 -20.91 -1.02 -16.39
C VAL A 287 -20.80 -1.82 -17.69
N ALA A 288 -20.54 -3.10 -17.51
CA ALA A 288 -20.86 -4.20 -18.39
C ALA A 288 -20.90 -5.47 -17.53
N GLU A 289 -21.56 -6.54 -17.97
CA GLU A 289 -21.65 -7.82 -17.25
C GLU A 289 -20.38 -8.16 -16.43
N LYS A 290 -20.56 -8.51 -15.16
CA LYS A 290 -19.44 -8.83 -14.27
C LYS A 290 -19.70 -10.09 -13.48
N PHE A 291 -18.67 -10.91 -13.35
CA PHE A 291 -18.70 -11.96 -12.35
C PHE A 291 -18.64 -11.33 -10.95
N ILE A 292 -19.46 -11.88 -10.06
CA ILE A 292 -19.36 -11.67 -8.62
C ILE A 292 -18.99 -13.00 -7.99
N CYS A 293 -17.91 -12.96 -7.21
CA CYS A 293 -17.51 -14.04 -6.35
C CYS A 293 -17.83 -13.66 -4.91
N GLU A 294 -18.53 -14.52 -4.18
CA GLU A 294 -18.88 -14.29 -2.77
C GLU A 294 -18.27 -15.38 -1.90
N ARG A 295 -17.50 -15.00 -0.88
CA ARG A 295 -16.99 -15.92 0.14
C ARG A 295 -18.12 -16.35 1.06
N ILE A 296 -18.24 -17.65 1.29
CA ILE A 296 -19.12 -18.22 2.31
C ILE A 296 -18.38 -18.16 3.64
N THR A 297 -18.98 -17.51 4.64
CA THR A 297 -18.35 -17.36 5.96
C THR A 297 -18.39 -18.70 6.70
N GLU A 298 -17.27 -19.12 7.29
CA GLU A 298 -17.21 -20.39 8.03
C GLU A 298 -18.27 -20.45 9.14
N GLY A 299 -18.99 -21.57 9.21
CA GLY A 299 -20.06 -21.77 10.17
C GLY A 299 -21.35 -20.95 9.91
N SER A 300 -21.47 -20.28 8.76
CA SER A 300 -22.61 -19.42 8.42
C SER A 300 -23.07 -19.58 6.97
N THR A 301 -24.35 -19.31 6.70
CA THR A 301 -24.91 -19.19 5.33
C THR A 301 -24.75 -17.77 4.76
N ALA A 302 -24.17 -16.84 5.52
CA ALA A 302 -23.94 -15.47 5.08
C ALA A 302 -22.76 -15.41 4.10
N THR A 303 -22.96 -14.67 3.00
CA THR A 303 -21.95 -14.45 1.97
C THR A 303 -21.42 -13.02 2.01
N VAL A 304 -20.14 -12.83 1.65
CA VAL A 304 -19.49 -11.52 1.51
C VAL A 304 -18.73 -11.46 0.19
N LEU A 305 -18.67 -10.30 -0.45
CA LEU A 305 -17.95 -10.14 -1.73
C LEU A 305 -16.47 -10.52 -1.57
N LEU A 306 -15.98 -11.41 -2.44
CA LEU A 306 -14.59 -11.83 -2.49
C LEU A 306 -13.80 -10.90 -3.43
N SER A 307 -12.78 -10.24 -2.91
CA SER A 307 -11.84 -9.44 -3.69
C SER A 307 -10.72 -10.30 -4.27
N SER A 308 -10.29 -10.00 -5.49
CA SER A 308 -9.04 -10.52 -6.07
C SER A 308 -7.97 -9.42 -5.97
N PRO A 309 -6.74 -9.72 -5.53
CA PRO A 309 -6.26 -11.02 -5.07
C PRO A 309 -6.83 -11.42 -3.69
N VAL A 310 -6.89 -12.74 -3.45
CA VAL A 310 -7.21 -13.33 -2.15
C VAL A 310 -5.92 -13.73 -1.46
N TYR A 311 -5.71 -13.17 -0.27
CA TYR A 311 -4.54 -13.47 0.55
C TYR A 311 -4.88 -14.60 1.53
N ALA A 312 -4.17 -15.72 1.42
CA ALA A 312 -4.29 -16.83 2.35
C ALA A 312 -3.19 -16.69 3.42
N PRO A 313 -3.52 -16.41 4.70
CA PRO A 313 -2.55 -16.51 5.76
C PRO A 313 -2.30 -18.00 6.04
N LYS A 314 -1.02 -18.38 6.14
CA LYS A 314 -0.47 -19.65 6.68
C LYS A 314 0.09 -20.63 5.65
N LYS A 315 1.25 -21.20 6.00
CA LYS A 315 1.90 -22.34 5.33
C LYS A 315 1.35 -23.71 5.79
N LYS A 316 0.55 -23.74 6.86
CA LYS A 316 -0.03 -24.96 7.46
C LYS A 316 -1.48 -24.73 7.89
N ASN A 317 -2.33 -25.75 7.72
CA ASN A 317 -3.74 -25.77 8.14
C ASN A 317 -4.59 -24.60 7.60
N VAL A 318 -4.51 -24.34 6.29
CA VAL A 318 -5.41 -23.37 5.65
C VAL A 318 -6.79 -24.01 5.48
N PRO A 319 -7.85 -23.49 6.12
CA PRO A 319 -9.20 -23.96 5.86
C PRO A 319 -9.57 -23.71 4.39
N ALA A 320 -10.32 -24.62 3.79
CA ALA A 320 -10.69 -24.50 2.38
C ALA A 320 -11.51 -23.23 2.14
N LEU A 321 -11.10 -22.42 1.15
CA LEU A 321 -11.90 -21.27 0.77
C LEU A 321 -13.19 -21.75 0.13
N ARG A 322 -14.32 -21.43 0.76
CA ARG A 322 -15.65 -21.68 0.21
C ARG A 322 -16.19 -20.41 -0.42
N PHE A 323 -16.63 -20.49 -1.66
CA PHE A 323 -17.17 -19.35 -2.37
C PHE A 323 -18.26 -19.73 -3.37
N LYS A 324 -19.14 -18.77 -3.67
CA LYS A 324 -20.19 -18.82 -4.67
C LYS A 324 -19.82 -17.91 -5.84
N LEU A 325 -20.00 -18.37 -7.07
CA LEU A 325 -19.79 -17.56 -8.26
C LEU A 325 -21.13 -17.31 -8.98
N SER A 326 -21.39 -16.04 -9.29
CA SER A 326 -22.58 -15.55 -10.00
C SER A 326 -22.15 -14.61 -11.13
N LEU A 327 -22.84 -14.65 -12.28
CA LEU A 327 -22.67 -13.69 -13.36
C LEU A 327 -23.80 -12.66 -13.28
N LEU A 328 -23.46 -11.38 -13.10
CA LEU A 328 -24.47 -10.32 -13.03
C LEU A 328 -24.63 -9.60 -14.36
N SER A 329 -25.89 -9.39 -14.73
CA SER A 329 -26.27 -8.52 -15.86
C SER A 329 -26.85 -7.19 -15.36
N ASN A 330 -26.96 -6.20 -16.25
CA ASN A 330 -27.48 -4.85 -15.96
C ASN A 330 -28.91 -4.81 -15.36
N ASN A 331 -29.61 -5.94 -15.26
CA ASN A 331 -30.91 -6.04 -14.61
C ASN A 331 -30.83 -6.35 -13.11
N GLU A 332 -29.64 -6.60 -12.57
CA GLU A 332 -29.47 -7.04 -11.19
C GLU A 332 -28.81 -5.95 -10.33
N THR A 333 -29.49 -5.52 -9.27
CA THR A 333 -28.85 -4.72 -8.22
C THR A 333 -28.18 -5.65 -7.22
N ARG A 334 -27.03 -5.23 -6.68
CA ARG A 334 -26.27 -5.92 -5.62
C ARG A 334 -27.17 -6.39 -4.46
N ASP A 335 -28.17 -5.58 -4.10
CA ASP A 335 -29.11 -5.86 -3.00
C ASP A 335 -30.15 -6.94 -3.32
N THR A 336 -30.41 -7.23 -4.60
CA THR A 336 -31.38 -8.26 -5.02
C THR A 336 -30.83 -9.67 -4.81
N ILE A 337 -29.50 -9.84 -4.84
CA ILE A 337 -28.81 -11.13 -4.69
C ILE A 337 -28.60 -11.49 -3.21
N LEU A 338 -28.51 -10.48 -2.33
CA LEU A 338 -28.25 -10.63 -0.90
C LEU A 338 -29.51 -10.96 -0.07
N ARG A 339 -30.71 -10.98 -0.68
CA ARG A 339 -31.95 -11.36 0.01
C ARG A 339 -32.15 -12.89 0.02
N PRO A 340 -32.62 -13.46 1.15
CA PRO A 340 -32.99 -14.88 1.20
C PRO A 340 -34.12 -15.21 0.21
N ALA A 341 -34.11 -16.46 -0.26
CA ALA A 341 -34.82 -17.01 -1.42
C ALA A 341 -36.38 -17.02 -1.39
N SER A 342 -37.04 -15.96 -0.91
CA SER A 342 -38.50 -15.91 -0.77
C SER A 342 -39.24 -15.02 -1.77
N SER A 343 -38.60 -14.48 -2.80
CA SER A 343 -39.31 -13.75 -3.86
C SER A 343 -38.92 -14.28 -5.24
N SER A 344 -39.93 -14.80 -5.95
CA SER A 344 -39.96 -15.27 -7.34
C SER A 344 -38.72 -14.97 -8.18
N ALA A 345 -38.05 -16.04 -8.62
CA ALA A 345 -36.91 -16.01 -9.52
C ALA A 345 -37.27 -15.32 -10.85
N PHE A 346 -36.49 -14.30 -11.21
CA PHE A 346 -36.49 -13.70 -12.54
C PHE A 346 -35.31 -14.26 -13.33
N HIS A 347 -35.51 -14.59 -14.61
CA HIS A 347 -34.57 -15.36 -15.43
C HIS A 347 -33.67 -14.44 -16.29
N PRO A 348 -32.36 -14.34 -16.04
CA PRO A 348 -31.40 -13.77 -17.00
C PRO A 348 -31.06 -14.77 -18.12
N THR A 349 -30.85 -14.26 -19.34
CA THR A 349 -30.79 -15.01 -20.61
C THR A 349 -29.40 -15.54 -20.98
N SER A 350 -28.35 -15.32 -20.19
CA SER A 350 -26.96 -15.69 -20.50
C SER A 350 -26.25 -16.21 -19.24
N ASN A 351 -26.34 -17.52 -18.97
CA ASN A 351 -25.92 -18.13 -17.68
C ASN A 351 -24.80 -19.19 -17.82
N LYS A 352 -23.86 -19.03 -18.77
CA LYS A 352 -22.82 -20.05 -19.05
C LYS A 352 -21.38 -19.52 -18.91
N PHE A 353 -20.53 -20.24 -18.17
CA PHE A 353 -19.10 -20.01 -18.02
C PHE A 353 -18.28 -21.33 -18.05
N THR A 354 -17.01 -21.23 -18.44
CA THR A 354 -15.96 -22.26 -18.46
C THR A 354 -14.88 -21.93 -17.42
N ILE A 355 -14.15 -22.93 -16.95
CA ILE A 355 -12.98 -22.74 -16.05
C ILE A 355 -11.74 -23.14 -16.84
N THR A 356 -10.78 -22.23 -16.98
CA THR A 356 -9.52 -22.49 -17.67
C THR A 356 -8.35 -21.95 -16.86
N ALA A 357 -7.38 -22.82 -16.56
CA ALA A 357 -6.21 -22.63 -15.69
C ALA A 357 -6.42 -22.97 -14.20
N LEU A 358 -5.66 -23.99 -13.75
CA LEU A 358 -5.40 -24.38 -12.37
C LEU A 358 -3.88 -24.58 -12.25
N PRO A 359 -3.08 -23.56 -11.89
CA PRO A 359 -1.64 -23.73 -11.68
C PRO A 359 -1.38 -24.48 -10.36
N SER A 360 -1.42 -25.80 -10.52
CA SER A 360 -0.54 -26.84 -9.94
C SER A 360 -0.51 -27.14 -8.44
N VAL A 361 -1.23 -26.48 -7.53
CA VAL A 361 -1.07 -26.79 -6.09
C VAL A 361 -2.38 -26.72 -5.28
N GLY A 362 -3.50 -27.17 -5.84
CA GLY A 362 -4.75 -27.20 -5.08
C GLY A 362 -5.87 -28.03 -5.71
N ILE A 363 -6.84 -28.42 -4.88
CA ILE A 363 -8.01 -29.22 -5.28
C ILE A 363 -9.26 -28.34 -5.24
N LEU A 364 -9.90 -28.15 -6.39
CA LEU A 364 -11.20 -27.50 -6.48
C LEU A 364 -12.31 -28.55 -6.35
N ASN A 365 -13.03 -28.54 -5.23
CA ASN A 365 -14.17 -29.41 -4.95
C ASN A 365 -15.50 -28.67 -5.16
N LYS A 366 -16.49 -29.35 -5.75
CA LYS A 366 -17.86 -28.84 -5.89
C LYS A 366 -18.69 -29.19 -4.65
N GLY A 367 -19.35 -28.20 -4.05
CA GLY A 367 -20.31 -28.43 -2.95
C GLY A 367 -21.65 -29.03 -3.42
N VAL A 368 -22.49 -29.49 -2.47
CA VAL A 368 -23.84 -29.96 -2.76
C VAL A 368 -24.75 -28.75 -3.07
N PRO A 369 -25.43 -28.69 -4.21
CA PRO A 369 -26.28 -27.54 -4.57
C PRO A 369 -27.48 -27.42 -3.62
N VAL A 370 -27.71 -26.22 -3.08
CA VAL A 370 -28.86 -25.93 -2.19
C VAL A 370 -30.17 -25.68 -2.99
N SER A 371 -30.11 -25.64 -4.32
CA SER A 371 -31.29 -25.63 -5.20
C SER A 371 -30.89 -25.99 -6.63
N VAL A 372 -31.50 -27.03 -7.20
CA VAL A 372 -31.24 -27.47 -8.58
C VAL A 372 -32.30 -26.86 -9.48
N ILE A 373 -31.92 -25.89 -10.32
CA ILE A 373 -32.75 -25.49 -11.48
C ILE A 373 -32.30 -26.37 -12.66
N PRO A 374 -33.14 -27.30 -13.18
CA PRO A 374 -32.73 -28.36 -14.12
C PRO A 374 -32.15 -27.89 -15.47
N GLU A 375 -32.31 -26.61 -15.80
CA GLU A 375 -32.07 -26.06 -17.14
C GLU A 375 -30.68 -25.39 -17.30
N GLN A 376 -29.87 -25.33 -16.22
CA GLN A 376 -28.57 -24.66 -16.24
C GLN A 376 -27.40 -25.65 -16.29
N LYS A 377 -26.66 -25.63 -17.41
CA LYS A 377 -25.57 -26.56 -17.72
C LYS A 377 -24.28 -25.81 -18.17
N LEU A 378 -23.14 -25.96 -17.45
CA LEU A 378 -21.77 -25.42 -17.68
C LEU A 378 -20.74 -26.53 -18.03
N LYS A 379 -19.66 -26.32 -18.79
CA LYS A 379 -18.60 -27.35 -19.00
C LYS A 379 -17.23 -26.92 -18.45
N ALA A 380 -16.55 -27.76 -17.67
CA ALA A 380 -15.09 -27.70 -17.41
C ALA A 380 -14.47 -29.04 -17.83
N GLY A 381 -13.62 -29.03 -18.85
CA GLY A 381 -13.33 -30.26 -19.61
C GLY A 381 -14.63 -30.85 -20.17
N SER A 382 -15.01 -32.05 -19.75
CA SER A 382 -16.29 -32.68 -20.10
C SER A 382 -17.44 -32.38 -19.12
N THR A 383 -17.22 -31.65 -18.02
CA THR A 383 -18.13 -31.66 -16.84
C THR A 383 -19.03 -30.45 -16.65
N THR A 384 -20.30 -30.76 -16.42
CA THR A 384 -21.54 -29.98 -16.21
C THR A 384 -21.75 -29.07 -14.93
N TYR A 385 -21.71 -27.72 -14.87
CA TYR A 385 -22.05 -26.91 -13.63
C TYR A 385 -23.29 -25.97 -13.79
N SER A 386 -23.76 -25.25 -12.75
CA SER A 386 -24.87 -24.26 -12.84
C SER A 386 -24.52 -22.88 -12.23
N SER A 387 -25.24 -21.80 -12.54
CA SER A 387 -25.02 -20.48 -11.92
C SER A 387 -25.31 -20.53 -10.41
N GLY A 388 -24.52 -19.83 -9.59
CA GLY A 388 -24.63 -19.90 -8.13
C GLY A 388 -24.09 -21.20 -7.51
N SER A 389 -23.28 -21.98 -8.25
CA SER A 389 -22.59 -23.16 -7.72
C SER A 389 -21.62 -22.77 -6.59
N GLU A 390 -21.60 -23.59 -5.53
CA GLU A 390 -20.61 -23.49 -4.45
C GLU A 390 -19.34 -24.27 -4.82
N PHE A 391 -18.21 -23.61 -4.62
CA PHE A 391 -16.88 -24.17 -4.81
C PHE A 391 -16.12 -24.14 -3.49
N SER A 392 -15.35 -25.19 -3.22
CA SER A 392 -14.38 -25.26 -2.14
C SER A 392 -13.00 -25.45 -2.75
N PHE A 393 -12.09 -24.51 -2.53
CA PHE A 393 -10.70 -24.64 -2.99
C PHE A 393 -9.79 -24.99 -1.82
N PHE A 394 -9.09 -26.12 -1.96
CA PHE A 394 -8.08 -26.58 -1.02
C PHE A 394 -6.70 -26.20 -1.56
N PHE A 395 -5.97 -25.41 -0.80
CA PHE A 395 -4.60 -25.06 -1.12
C PHE A 395 -3.65 -26.15 -0.59
N ASP A 396 -2.76 -26.65 -1.44
CA ASP A 396 -1.61 -27.44 -1.02
C ASP A 396 -0.43 -26.49 -0.79
N VAL A 397 -0.47 -25.86 0.40
CA VAL A 397 0.47 -24.79 0.81
C VAL A 397 1.78 -25.32 1.35
N GLU A 398 1.91 -26.64 1.54
CA GLU A 398 3.10 -27.23 2.17
C GLU A 398 4.33 -27.11 1.27
N SER A 399 4.13 -27.16 -0.06
CA SER A 399 5.21 -27.09 -1.07
C SER A 399 5.31 -25.76 -1.83
N ALA A 400 4.38 -24.81 -1.62
CA ALA A 400 4.30 -23.60 -2.43
C ALA A 400 5.16 -22.43 -1.84
N PRO A 401 5.94 -21.69 -2.66
CA PRO A 401 6.70 -20.51 -2.23
C PRO A 401 5.80 -19.37 -1.73
N LEU A 402 6.31 -18.49 -0.84
CA LEU A 402 5.66 -17.21 -0.53
C LEU A 402 5.57 -16.34 -1.80
N GLU A 403 4.53 -15.54 -1.90
CA GLU A 403 4.19 -14.75 -3.11
C GLU A 403 3.89 -15.59 -4.36
N ALA A 404 3.88 -16.93 -4.26
CA ALA A 404 3.42 -17.75 -5.37
C ALA A 404 1.98 -17.39 -5.70
N GLN A 405 1.76 -17.10 -6.98
CA GLN A 405 0.47 -16.75 -7.52
C GLN A 405 -0.19 -18.01 -8.05
N HIS A 406 -1.38 -18.30 -7.54
CA HIS A 406 -2.24 -19.35 -8.06
C HIS A 406 -3.51 -18.71 -8.58
N SER A 407 -3.88 -19.01 -9.82
CA SER A 407 -5.01 -18.35 -10.46
C SER A 407 -6.06 -19.35 -10.87
N ILE A 408 -7.33 -19.05 -10.57
CA ILE A 408 -8.48 -19.76 -11.15
C ILE A 408 -9.22 -18.75 -12.01
N THR A 409 -9.23 -18.97 -13.32
CA THR A 409 -9.95 -18.11 -14.26
C THR A 409 -11.26 -18.75 -14.70
N PHE A 410 -12.33 -17.98 -14.52
CA PHE A 410 -13.67 -18.27 -15.02
C PHE A 410 -13.91 -17.39 -16.24
N THR A 411 -14.36 -17.96 -17.35
CA THR A 411 -14.61 -17.22 -18.59
C THR A 411 -16.03 -17.48 -19.06
N ALA A 412 -16.80 -16.48 -19.46
CA ALA A 412 -18.14 -16.75 -20.02
C ALA A 412 -18.01 -17.56 -21.31
N THR A 413 -18.87 -18.56 -21.47
CA THR A 413 -18.81 -19.46 -22.63
C THR A 413 -19.15 -18.73 -23.94
N ASP A 414 -20.01 -17.71 -23.84
CA ASP A 414 -20.55 -16.98 -24.99
C ASP A 414 -19.82 -15.63 -25.22
N ASN A 415 -18.90 -15.24 -24.32
CA ASN A 415 -18.04 -14.05 -24.46
C ASN A 415 -16.67 -14.31 -23.78
N PRO A 416 -15.65 -14.74 -24.53
CA PRO A 416 -14.32 -15.04 -23.99
C PRO A 416 -13.61 -13.85 -23.34
N ASP A 417 -13.97 -12.62 -23.73
CA ASP A 417 -13.42 -11.38 -23.17
C ASP A 417 -13.97 -11.11 -21.75
N LEU A 418 -15.07 -11.76 -21.39
CA LEU A 418 -15.66 -11.70 -20.06
C LEU A 418 -15.07 -12.81 -19.18
N SER A 419 -14.01 -12.47 -18.46
CA SER A 419 -13.32 -13.39 -17.55
C SER A 419 -13.17 -12.81 -16.15
N TYR A 420 -13.09 -13.70 -15.17
CA TYR A 420 -12.80 -13.36 -13.79
C TYR A 420 -11.77 -14.31 -13.24
N THR A 421 -10.66 -13.74 -12.80
CA THR A 421 -9.55 -14.49 -12.23
C THR A 421 -9.50 -14.24 -10.74
N ILE A 422 -9.69 -15.31 -9.97
CA ILE A 422 -9.31 -15.32 -8.56
C ILE A 422 -7.82 -15.61 -8.52
N THR A 423 -7.03 -14.60 -8.17
CA THR A 423 -5.61 -14.78 -7.91
C THR A 423 -5.42 -14.96 -6.42
N PHE A 424 -4.87 -16.10 -6.04
CA PHE A 424 -4.43 -16.39 -4.70
C PHE A 424 -2.96 -16.07 -4.57
N ILE A 425 -2.63 -15.31 -3.53
CA ILE A 425 -1.26 -14.99 -3.20
C ILE A 425 -1.01 -15.54 -1.81
N ILE A 426 -0.01 -16.42 -1.71
CA ILE A 426 0.44 -16.94 -0.42
C ILE A 426 1.17 -15.80 0.29
N LYS A 427 0.57 -15.28 1.36
CA LYS A 427 1.12 -14.19 2.16
C LYS A 427 1.55 -14.67 3.54
N GLY A 428 2.57 -14.01 4.06
CA GLY A 428 2.79 -13.97 5.50
C GLY A 428 1.62 -13.25 6.17
N GLU A 429 1.21 -13.71 7.35
CA GLU A 429 0.19 -13.05 8.17
C GLU A 429 0.81 -11.72 8.65
N ASP A 430 0.23 -10.60 8.24
CA ASP A 430 0.61 -9.21 8.52
C ASP A 430 1.60 -9.00 9.68
N GLU A 431 2.87 -8.72 9.39
CA GLU A 431 3.81 -8.05 10.28
C GLU A 431 5.10 -7.87 9.49
N ILE A 432 5.83 -6.77 9.71
CA ILE A 432 7.25 -6.77 9.38
C ILE A 432 7.87 -7.85 10.27
N VAL A 433 7.97 -9.07 9.75
CA VAL A 433 8.52 -10.19 10.47
C VAL A 433 10.01 -9.97 10.58
N ILE A 434 10.51 -9.90 11.81
CA ILE A 434 11.93 -9.73 12.07
C ILE A 434 12.54 -11.12 12.09
N GLU A 435 13.35 -11.45 11.07
CA GLU A 435 14.12 -12.69 11.08
C GLU A 435 15.19 -12.64 12.16
N SER A 436 15.88 -11.52 12.24
CA SER A 436 16.95 -11.34 13.21
C SER A 436 17.14 -9.88 13.58
N VAL A 437 17.62 -9.71 14.80
CA VAL A 437 18.22 -8.47 15.28
C VAL A 437 19.60 -8.81 15.82
N SER A 438 20.57 -7.93 15.58
CA SER A 438 21.94 -8.08 16.07
C SER A 438 22.49 -6.75 16.53
N SER A 439 23.45 -6.77 17.45
CA SER A 439 24.19 -5.56 17.80
C SER A 439 25.10 -5.16 16.64
N ALA A 440 25.07 -3.89 16.25
CA ALA A 440 25.86 -3.33 15.14
C ALA A 440 26.61 -2.06 15.56
N GLY A 441 26.82 -1.87 16.87
CA GLY A 441 27.54 -0.73 17.41
C GLY A 441 28.99 -0.68 16.93
N SER A 442 29.52 0.53 16.74
CA SER A 442 30.88 0.77 16.25
C SER A 442 31.99 0.41 17.24
N SER A 443 31.69 0.35 18.54
CA SER A 443 32.66 -0.04 19.59
C SER A 443 31.98 -0.80 20.72
N LYS A 444 32.63 -1.86 21.20
CA LYS A 444 32.21 -2.64 22.38
C LYS A 444 32.78 -2.07 23.69
N LEU A 445 33.71 -1.13 23.64
CA LEU A 445 34.38 -0.56 24.83
C LEU A 445 33.74 0.76 25.24
N TYR A 446 33.35 0.87 26.51
CA TYR A 446 32.67 2.03 27.08
C TYR A 446 33.51 2.59 28.23
N PRO A 447 34.29 3.65 27.97
CA PRO A 447 35.23 4.20 28.93
C PRO A 447 34.55 5.15 29.91
N PHE A 448 34.45 4.74 31.18
CA PHE A 448 33.93 5.56 32.27
C PHE A 448 34.96 6.61 32.71
N ASP A 449 34.47 7.80 33.08
CA ASP A 449 35.31 8.91 33.52
C ASP A 449 36.06 8.66 34.84
N GLU A 450 35.46 7.90 35.75
CA GLU A 450 36.01 7.57 37.07
C GLU A 450 36.00 6.05 37.34
N GLY A 451 36.90 5.60 38.22
CA GLY A 451 36.92 4.25 38.77
C GLY A 451 38.31 3.68 39.00
N GLU A 452 38.35 2.46 39.52
CA GLU A 452 39.53 1.69 39.85
C GLU A 452 39.57 0.39 39.01
N ALA A 453 40.69 -0.32 39.02
CA ALA A 453 40.94 -1.52 38.19
C ALA A 453 39.79 -2.56 38.21
N TYR A 454 39.09 -2.68 39.35
CA TYR A 454 38.06 -3.69 39.56
C TYR A 454 36.65 -3.12 39.77
N ASN A 455 36.48 -1.81 39.94
CA ASN A 455 35.20 -1.22 40.32
C ASN A 455 34.92 0.16 39.67
N ILE A 456 33.68 0.34 39.23
CA ILE A 456 33.12 1.60 38.73
C ILE A 456 32.22 2.18 39.83
N PRO A 457 32.52 3.38 40.37
CA PRO A 457 31.75 3.96 41.45
C PRO A 457 30.39 4.51 40.99
N ILE A 458 29.51 4.76 41.96
CA ILE A 458 28.22 5.40 41.69
C ILE A 458 28.42 6.83 41.16
N GLY A 459 27.63 7.21 40.15
CA GLY A 459 27.66 8.54 39.56
C GLY A 459 28.60 8.68 38.36
N SER A 460 29.54 7.75 38.17
CA SER A 460 30.44 7.74 37.01
C SER A 460 29.68 7.59 35.71
N ILE A 461 30.18 8.22 34.65
CA ILE A 461 29.51 8.32 33.36
C ILE A 461 30.42 7.90 32.20
N THR A 462 29.79 7.31 31.19
CA THR A 462 30.37 7.15 29.86
C THR A 462 29.45 7.83 28.85
N THR A 463 30.01 8.73 28.05
CA THR A 463 29.29 9.40 26.97
C THR A 463 29.26 8.53 25.74
N LEU A 464 28.08 8.38 25.13
CA LEU A 464 27.90 7.58 23.93
C LEU A 464 28.21 8.41 22.69
N THR A 465 29.08 7.90 21.82
CA THR A 465 29.26 8.48 20.49
C THR A 465 28.18 7.99 19.52
N GLU A 466 27.96 8.74 18.45
CA GLU A 466 26.96 8.38 17.43
C GLU A 466 27.25 6.99 16.85
N GLY A 467 26.24 6.13 16.81
CA GLY A 467 26.38 4.76 16.31
C GLY A 467 27.14 3.79 17.21
N GLN A 468 27.62 4.22 18.39
CA GLN A 468 28.27 3.31 19.35
C GLN A 468 27.28 2.27 19.91
N LEU A 469 26.03 2.66 20.09
CA LEU A 469 24.91 1.74 20.30
C LEU A 469 24.03 1.73 19.07
N ALA A 470 24.09 0.64 18.33
CA ALA A 470 23.25 0.41 17.17
C ALA A 470 22.75 -1.03 17.13
N ALA A 471 21.57 -1.21 16.55
CA ALA A 471 20.98 -2.50 16.28
C ALA A 471 20.74 -2.62 14.78
N LYS A 472 21.20 -3.73 14.20
CA LYS A 472 20.90 -4.10 12.82
C LYS A 472 19.75 -5.09 12.84
N LEU A 473 18.67 -4.67 12.20
CA LEU A 473 17.42 -5.41 12.06
C LEU A 473 17.32 -5.94 10.63
N THR A 474 17.08 -7.24 10.50
CA THR A 474 16.88 -7.90 9.21
C THR A 474 15.44 -8.42 9.16
N PRO A 475 14.61 -7.89 8.26
CA PRO A 475 13.30 -8.47 8.00
C PRO A 475 13.46 -9.86 7.39
N ALA A 476 12.56 -10.77 7.72
CA ALA A 476 12.54 -12.13 7.18
C ALA A 476 12.16 -12.19 5.71
N PHE A 477 11.41 -11.20 5.23
CA PHE A 477 10.87 -11.14 3.88
C PHE A 477 10.85 -9.69 3.40
N ASP A 478 11.14 -9.47 2.10
CA ASP A 478 11.23 -8.17 1.43
C ASP A 478 12.16 -7.12 2.08
N VAL A 479 12.37 -5.99 1.39
CA VAL A 479 13.07 -4.80 1.92
C VAL A 479 12.07 -3.63 1.96
N PRO A 480 11.31 -3.46 3.06
CA PRO A 480 10.41 -2.32 3.23
C PRO A 480 11.15 -0.97 3.18
N SER A 481 10.44 0.16 3.03
CA SER A 481 11.10 1.47 3.16
C SER A 481 11.47 1.76 4.63
N PRO A 482 12.50 2.59 4.89
CA PRO A 482 12.85 3.00 6.26
C PRO A 482 11.68 3.58 7.05
N GLU A 483 10.80 4.33 6.39
CA GLU A 483 9.61 4.95 7.00
C GLU A 483 8.61 3.88 7.44
N LYS A 484 8.33 2.89 6.58
CA LYS A 484 7.43 1.78 6.92
C LYS A 484 7.94 0.95 8.09
N ILE A 485 9.25 0.69 8.12
CA ILE A 485 9.90 0.03 9.28
C ILE A 485 9.71 0.87 10.54
N PHE A 486 9.98 2.18 10.48
CA PHE A 486 9.88 3.08 11.63
C PHE A 486 8.44 3.32 12.14
N GLU A 487 7.45 3.17 11.26
CA GLU A 487 6.04 3.21 11.62
C GLU A 487 5.57 1.92 12.31
N ALA A 488 6.11 0.75 11.92
CA ALA A 488 5.69 -0.54 12.44
C ALA A 488 6.44 -0.98 13.70
N VAL A 489 7.76 -0.75 13.76
CA VAL A 489 8.62 -1.27 14.83
C VAL A 489 9.43 -0.18 15.51
N GLN A 490 9.82 -0.45 16.75
CA GLN A 490 10.72 0.38 17.53
C GLN A 490 11.81 -0.50 18.16
N VAL A 491 13.05 -0.02 18.19
CA VAL A 491 14.15 -0.72 18.86
C VAL A 491 14.37 -0.10 20.23
N ARG A 492 14.46 -0.94 21.27
CA ARG A 492 14.66 -0.56 22.67
C ARG A 492 15.93 -1.21 23.21
N PHE A 493 16.81 -0.39 23.76
CA PHE A 493 17.99 -0.84 24.52
C PHE A 493 17.70 -0.84 26.01
N THR A 494 18.19 -1.85 26.71
CA THR A 494 18.15 -1.94 28.17
C THR A 494 19.58 -1.89 28.72
N ALA A 495 19.84 -0.93 29.60
CA ALA A 495 21.13 -0.81 30.27
C ALA A 495 21.37 -2.03 31.18
N PRO A 496 22.62 -2.42 31.44
CA PRO A 496 22.93 -3.50 32.36
C PRO A 496 22.53 -3.14 33.80
N ASP A 497 22.42 -4.15 34.67
CA ASP A 497 22.18 -3.93 36.10
C ASP A 497 23.21 -2.96 36.70
N ASN A 498 22.76 -2.13 37.62
CA ASN A 498 23.54 -1.04 38.24
C ASN A 498 23.86 0.14 37.31
N PHE A 499 23.37 0.16 36.07
CA PHE A 499 23.54 1.28 35.14
C PHE A 499 22.21 1.75 34.55
N MET A 500 22.15 3.02 34.16
CA MET A 500 20.99 3.62 33.49
C MET A 500 21.43 4.53 32.35
N PHE A 501 20.55 4.76 31.38
CA PHE A 501 20.74 5.78 30.36
C PHE A 501 20.30 7.16 30.89
N ARG A 502 21.12 8.19 30.68
CA ARG A 502 20.88 9.57 31.08
C ARG A 502 20.87 10.49 29.86
N GLY A 503 19.82 11.30 29.70
CA GLY A 503 19.72 12.35 28.68
C GLY A 503 19.34 13.69 29.31
N GLN A 504 18.54 14.51 28.62
CA GLN A 504 18.00 15.76 29.19
C GLN A 504 16.92 15.56 30.27
N GLY A 505 16.49 14.31 30.51
CA GLY A 505 15.49 13.93 31.51
C GLY A 505 16.05 12.99 32.59
N ALA A 506 15.16 12.43 33.43
CA ALA A 506 15.54 11.50 34.48
C ALA A 506 16.24 10.23 33.93
N PRO A 507 17.21 9.65 34.68
CA PRO A 507 17.81 8.37 34.32
C PRO A 507 16.76 7.27 34.14
N ARG A 508 16.96 6.42 33.13
CA ARG A 508 16.02 5.34 32.77
C ARG A 508 16.76 4.07 32.42
N GLN A 509 16.21 2.93 32.84
CA GLN A 509 16.79 1.61 32.54
C GLN A 509 16.71 1.28 31.04
N GLN A 510 15.65 1.76 30.37
CA GLN A 510 15.36 1.44 28.97
C GLN A 510 15.22 2.71 28.13
N VAL A 511 15.74 2.66 26.91
CA VAL A 511 15.61 3.74 25.93
C VAL A 511 15.20 3.16 24.59
N ALA A 512 14.18 3.75 23.99
CA ALA A 512 13.75 3.41 22.65
C ALA A 512 14.24 4.45 21.64
N ILE A 513 14.58 3.99 20.44
CA ILE A 513 15.08 4.84 19.35
C ILE A 513 13.88 5.54 18.70
N SER A 514 14.01 6.84 18.47
CA SER A 514 12.95 7.70 17.94
C SER A 514 13.30 8.36 16.61
N ILE A 515 14.31 7.84 15.91
CA ILE A 515 14.73 8.30 14.58
C ILE A 515 14.56 7.16 13.55
N PRO A 516 14.25 7.50 12.28
CA PRO A 516 14.19 6.50 11.21
C PRO A 516 15.52 5.76 11.05
N PRO A 517 15.50 4.46 10.70
CA PRO A 517 16.71 3.68 10.50
C PRO A 517 17.40 4.04 9.17
N ILE A 518 18.69 3.70 9.08
CA ILE A 518 19.44 3.74 7.83
C ILE A 518 19.33 2.38 7.14
N ALA A 519 18.84 2.36 5.89
CA ALA A 519 18.75 1.13 5.10
C ALA A 519 20.08 0.79 4.41
N ALA A 520 20.50 -0.48 4.51
CA ALA A 520 21.65 -1.02 3.79
C ALA A 520 21.49 -2.53 3.56
N ASN A 521 21.69 -3.01 2.33
CA ASN A 521 21.78 -4.43 1.96
C ASN A 521 20.76 -5.32 2.69
N ASN A 522 19.47 -5.04 2.50
CA ASN A 522 18.35 -5.81 3.07
C ASN A 522 18.23 -5.75 4.61
N SER A 523 18.80 -4.72 5.24
CA SER A 523 18.73 -4.52 6.68
C SER A 523 18.58 -3.05 7.04
N PHE A 524 18.13 -2.82 8.27
CA PHE A 524 17.86 -1.49 8.83
C PHE A 524 18.71 -1.31 10.07
N THR A 525 19.58 -0.31 10.06
CA THR A 525 20.40 0.02 11.22
C THR A 525 19.73 1.14 11.99
N PHE A 526 19.34 0.84 13.21
CA PHE A 526 18.88 1.83 14.16
C PHE A 526 20.00 2.19 15.12
N SER A 527 20.41 3.45 15.11
CA SER A 527 21.48 3.96 15.97
C SER A 527 20.92 4.89 17.03
N MET A 528 21.45 4.80 18.25
CA MET A 528 21.18 5.80 19.27
C MET A 528 21.86 7.13 18.91
N PRO A 529 21.17 8.27 19.09
CA PRO A 529 21.78 9.59 18.92
C PRO A 529 22.81 9.86 20.03
N ALA A 530 23.82 10.69 19.73
CA ALA A 530 24.95 11.01 20.62
C ALA A 530 24.60 11.92 21.82
N ASN A 531 23.32 12.04 22.20
CA ASN A 531 22.85 12.90 23.28
C ASN A 531 22.52 12.14 24.58
N LEU A 532 23.03 10.91 24.71
CA LEU A 532 22.80 10.05 25.85
C LEU A 532 24.12 9.59 26.45
N ASP A 533 24.16 9.52 27.78
CA ASP A 533 25.22 8.89 28.55
C ASP A 533 24.70 7.59 29.20
N ILE A 534 25.62 6.72 29.62
CA ILE A 534 25.32 5.67 30.60
C ILE A 534 25.93 6.10 31.94
N ILE A 535 25.15 6.03 33.01
CA ILE A 535 25.55 6.38 34.38
C ILE A 535 25.50 5.15 35.29
N ALA A 536 26.50 4.99 36.14
CA ALA A 536 26.49 4.01 37.21
C ALA A 536 25.56 4.47 38.35
N THR A 537 24.56 3.67 38.67
CA THR A 537 23.58 3.93 39.75
C THR A 537 23.91 3.19 41.04
N LYS A 538 24.81 2.20 40.98
CA LYS A 538 25.42 1.52 42.12
C LYS A 538 26.88 1.17 41.76
N PRO A 539 27.76 0.95 42.75
CA PRO A 539 29.08 0.38 42.51
C PRO A 539 28.98 -0.92 41.71
N SER A 540 29.81 -1.07 40.68
CA SER A 540 29.70 -2.18 39.74
C SER A 540 31.07 -2.63 39.25
N PRO A 541 31.31 -3.95 39.12
CA PRO A 541 32.62 -4.45 38.74
C PRO A 541 32.99 -4.06 37.30
N VAL A 542 34.28 -3.84 37.06
CA VAL A 542 34.84 -3.60 35.72
C VAL A 542 34.65 -4.84 34.84
N GLY A 543 34.53 -4.61 33.53
CA GLY A 543 34.60 -5.65 32.52
C GLY A 543 33.28 -5.95 31.83
N LYS A 544 33.11 -7.20 31.38
CA LYS A 544 32.03 -7.61 30.48
C LYS A 544 30.65 -7.30 31.07
N LYS A 545 29.79 -6.68 30.25
CA LYS A 545 28.38 -6.38 30.50
C LYS A 545 27.55 -6.77 29.26
N VAL A 546 26.25 -6.86 29.45
CA VAL A 546 25.30 -7.22 28.40
C VAL A 546 24.23 -6.13 28.31
N ILE A 547 24.08 -5.55 27.13
CA ILE A 547 22.99 -4.65 26.80
C ILE A 547 21.95 -5.45 26.01
N LEU A 548 20.72 -5.48 26.50
CA LEU A 548 19.63 -6.16 25.80
C LEU A 548 19.05 -5.24 24.72
N ILE A 549 18.71 -5.84 23.59
CA ILE A 549 18.13 -5.18 22.42
C ILE A 549 16.80 -5.86 22.14
N ASP A 550 15.70 -5.15 22.38
CA ASP A 550 14.37 -5.61 22.00
C ASP A 550 13.92 -4.86 20.74
N VAL A 551 13.38 -5.60 19.78
CA VAL A 551 12.55 -5.02 18.73
C VAL A 551 11.10 -5.20 19.16
N ILE A 552 10.38 -4.09 19.30
CA ILE A 552 8.99 -4.08 19.73
C ILE A 552 8.08 -3.55 18.63
N GLU A 553 6.89 -4.11 18.53
CA GLU A 553 5.82 -3.57 17.71
C GLU A 553 5.33 -2.25 18.32
N LYS A 554 5.25 -1.18 17.51
CA LYS A 554 4.97 0.17 18.01
C LYS A 554 3.59 0.30 18.63
N ASN A 555 2.58 -0.35 18.05
CA ASN A 555 1.18 -0.25 18.47
C ASN A 555 0.87 -1.11 19.70
N THR A 556 1.37 -2.34 19.75
CA THR A 556 1.02 -3.30 20.81
C THR A 556 2.08 -3.39 21.91
N GLN A 557 3.28 -2.85 21.67
CA GLN A 557 4.46 -3.00 22.52
C GLN A 557 4.93 -4.45 22.70
N LYS A 558 4.43 -5.37 21.87
CA LYS A 558 4.85 -6.78 21.84
C LYS A 558 6.29 -6.89 21.35
N ILE A 559 7.08 -7.73 22.01
CA ILE A 559 8.45 -8.03 21.59
C ILE A 559 8.39 -8.97 20.38
N LEU A 560 8.97 -8.54 19.26
CA LEU A 560 9.02 -9.26 17.98
C LEU A 560 10.32 -10.05 17.82
N ALA A 561 11.43 -9.48 18.28
CA ALA A 561 12.74 -10.13 18.28
C ALA A 561 13.60 -9.59 19.44
N GLN A 562 14.55 -10.39 19.89
CA GLN A 562 15.50 -10.01 20.94
C GLN A 562 16.92 -10.37 20.53
N ALA A 563 17.85 -9.52 20.90
CA ALA A 563 19.26 -9.81 20.87
C ALA A 563 19.94 -9.23 22.10
N SER A 564 21.23 -9.50 22.22
CA SER A 564 22.05 -8.87 23.21
C SER A 564 23.39 -8.46 22.61
N GLY A 565 23.92 -7.34 23.07
CA GLY A 565 25.27 -6.87 22.77
C GLY A 565 26.17 -7.11 23.97
N THR A 566 27.29 -7.79 23.76
CA THR A 566 28.38 -7.82 24.74
C THR A 566 29.16 -6.51 24.65
N VAL A 567 29.31 -5.84 25.79
CA VAL A 567 30.07 -4.60 25.92
C VAL A 567 31.02 -4.69 27.12
N TYR A 568 32.03 -3.82 27.18
CA TYR A 568 33.02 -3.78 28.25
C TYR A 568 33.00 -2.40 28.88
N PHE A 569 32.66 -2.35 30.17
CA PHE A 569 32.61 -1.12 30.94
C PHE A 569 33.88 -1.04 31.77
N VAL A 570 34.71 -0.04 31.48
CA VAL A 570 36.06 0.07 32.04
C VAL A 570 36.38 1.54 32.32
N PRO A 571 36.98 1.89 33.47
CA PRO A 571 37.46 3.24 33.72
C PRO A 571 38.53 3.64 32.70
N LYS A 572 38.53 4.91 32.28
CA LYS A 572 39.51 5.45 31.32
C LYS A 572 40.96 5.19 31.72
N SER A 573 41.26 5.23 33.02
CA SER A 573 42.58 4.97 33.60
C SER A 573 43.06 3.52 33.44
N HIS A 574 42.17 2.57 33.17
CA HIS A 574 42.45 1.13 33.20
C HIS A 574 42.21 0.43 31.85
N LEU A 575 42.01 1.19 30.75
CA LEU A 575 41.72 0.61 29.43
C LEU A 575 42.89 -0.23 28.88
N ALA A 576 44.12 0.08 29.27
CA ALA A 576 45.32 -0.60 28.82
C ALA A 576 45.62 -1.90 29.61
N ASP A 577 44.93 -2.13 30.73
CA ASP A 577 45.24 -3.26 31.62
C ASP A 577 44.95 -4.62 30.97
N ILE A 578 45.65 -5.65 31.45
CA ILE A 578 45.41 -7.03 31.04
C ILE A 578 44.06 -7.48 31.58
N ALA A 579 43.13 -7.73 30.67
CA ALA A 579 41.75 -8.10 30.99
C ALA A 579 41.56 -9.62 31.08
N SER A 580 42.37 -10.40 30.34
CA SER A 580 42.38 -11.85 30.45
C SER A 580 43.71 -12.46 29.99
N ALA A 581 43.99 -13.66 30.49
CA ALA A 581 45.14 -14.48 30.11
C ALA A 581 44.68 -15.94 29.96
N THR A 582 45.11 -16.62 28.90
CA THR A 582 44.73 -18.02 28.63
C THR A 582 45.90 -18.84 28.09
N ILE A 583 46.06 -20.08 28.56
CA ILE A 583 47.02 -21.04 28.01
C ILE A 583 46.54 -21.49 26.62
N THR A 584 47.40 -21.35 25.62
CA THR A 584 47.20 -21.75 24.22
C THR A 584 48.34 -22.66 23.77
N ASN A 585 48.14 -23.46 22.71
CA ASN A 585 49.18 -24.31 22.09
C ASN A 585 50.01 -25.16 23.08
N GLN A 586 49.36 -25.99 23.89
CA GLN A 586 50.04 -26.92 24.81
C GLN A 586 50.50 -28.19 24.09
N SER A 587 51.75 -28.60 24.29
CA SER A 587 52.31 -29.88 23.80
C SER A 587 51.63 -31.07 24.44
N GLN A 588 51.23 -30.93 25.72
CA GLN A 588 50.58 -31.95 26.52
C GLN A 588 49.78 -31.29 27.65
N SER A 589 48.58 -31.82 27.93
CA SER A 589 47.68 -31.31 28.98
C SER A 589 47.48 -32.28 30.15
N GLU A 590 47.78 -33.56 29.93
CA GLU A 590 47.68 -34.62 30.94
C GLU A 590 48.98 -35.43 30.93
N PHE A 591 49.61 -35.55 32.09
CA PHE A 591 50.81 -36.33 32.34
C PHE A 591 50.42 -37.55 33.17
N THR A 592 50.65 -38.75 32.65
CA THR A 592 50.38 -39.97 33.38
C THR A 592 51.63 -40.55 34.02
N TYR A 593 51.50 -41.18 35.19
CA TYR A 593 52.61 -41.83 35.88
C TYR A 593 52.22 -43.20 36.45
N PRO A 594 53.15 -44.18 36.48
CA PRO A 594 52.88 -45.51 37.00
C PRO A 594 52.49 -45.48 38.48
N LYS A 595 51.59 -46.39 38.88
CA LYS A 595 51.15 -46.52 40.28
C LYS A 595 52.30 -46.69 41.27
N GLU A 596 53.34 -47.43 40.85
CA GLU A 596 54.54 -47.71 41.64
C GLU A 596 55.40 -46.46 41.90
N SER A 597 55.19 -45.39 41.13
CA SER A 597 55.93 -44.12 41.21
C SER A 597 55.22 -43.04 42.04
N ALA A 598 54.11 -43.36 42.70
CA ALA A 598 53.29 -42.39 43.43
C ALA A 598 53.99 -41.73 44.62
N GLU A 599 54.99 -42.40 45.21
CA GLU A 599 55.80 -41.87 46.32
C GLU A 599 57.22 -41.47 45.89
N SER A 600 57.49 -41.41 44.58
CA SER A 600 58.81 -41.08 44.02
C SER A 600 58.79 -39.82 43.16
N ASP A 601 59.98 -39.32 42.82
CA ASP A 601 60.16 -38.25 41.86
C ASP A 601 59.77 -38.69 40.44
N ILE A 602 59.01 -37.84 39.76
CA ILE A 602 58.52 -38.06 38.40
C ILE A 602 58.98 -36.88 37.54
N THR A 603 59.67 -37.17 36.44
CA THR A 603 59.99 -36.15 35.44
C THR A 603 58.78 -35.93 34.53
N LEU A 604 58.33 -34.69 34.37
CA LEU A 604 57.31 -34.37 33.37
C LEU A 604 57.99 -34.22 32.00
N ASP A 605 57.62 -35.08 31.06
CA ASP A 605 58.21 -35.07 29.72
C ASP A 605 57.74 -33.87 28.89
N ASN A 606 58.70 -33.13 28.32
CA ASN A 606 58.53 -32.04 27.35
C ASN A 606 57.22 -31.23 27.43
N LEU A 607 57.20 -30.25 28.34
CA LEU A 607 56.10 -29.31 28.49
C LEU A 607 56.42 -28.00 27.74
N THR A 608 55.79 -27.80 26.60
CA THR A 608 55.82 -26.54 25.84
C THR A 608 54.41 -26.00 25.75
N PHE A 609 54.20 -24.73 26.10
CA PHE A 609 52.91 -24.08 25.98
C PHE A 609 53.06 -22.59 25.70
N SER A 610 51.97 -21.96 25.27
CA SER A 610 51.89 -20.51 25.06
C SER A 610 50.85 -19.90 26.00
N CYS A 611 51.00 -18.63 26.36
CA CYS A 611 49.99 -17.88 27.11
C CYS A 611 49.63 -16.63 26.32
N GLN A 612 48.38 -16.55 25.88
CA GLN A 612 47.84 -15.38 25.21
C GLN A 612 47.31 -14.39 26.27
N LEU A 613 47.86 -13.18 26.27
CA LEU A 613 47.35 -12.05 27.03
C LEU A 613 46.39 -11.23 26.16
N GLN A 614 45.33 -10.69 26.74
CA GLN A 614 44.39 -9.81 26.05
C GLN A 614 44.03 -8.62 26.95
N THR A 615 44.18 -7.42 26.41
CA THR A 615 43.77 -6.16 27.05
C THR A 615 42.27 -5.92 26.88
N TRP A 616 41.71 -4.89 27.51
CA TRP A 616 40.31 -4.51 27.26
C TRP A 616 40.06 -4.07 25.82
N TYR A 617 41.05 -3.47 25.15
CA TYR A 617 40.99 -3.16 23.72
C TYR A 617 40.89 -4.43 22.86
N ASP A 618 41.66 -5.46 23.21
CA ASP A 618 41.64 -6.75 22.51
C ASP A 618 40.31 -7.47 22.69
N LEU A 619 39.80 -7.52 23.93
CA LEU A 619 38.50 -8.12 24.21
C LEU A 619 37.34 -7.37 23.55
N ALA A 620 37.48 -6.07 23.35
CA ALA A 620 36.53 -5.23 22.63
C ALA A 620 36.72 -5.25 21.09
N GLU A 621 37.69 -6.02 20.58
CA GLU A 621 38.00 -6.18 19.15
C GLU A 621 38.35 -4.85 18.44
N ILE A 622 38.96 -3.90 19.17
CA ILE A 622 39.39 -2.62 18.58
C ILE A 622 40.60 -2.88 17.69
N PRO A 623 40.60 -2.44 16.40
CA PRO A 623 41.72 -2.65 15.48
C PRO A 623 43.05 -2.17 16.06
N LYS A 624 44.14 -2.91 15.83
CA LYS A 624 45.45 -2.65 16.44
C LYS A 624 45.98 -1.26 16.12
N GLU A 625 45.67 -0.73 14.94
CA GLU A 625 46.08 0.61 14.49
C GLU A 625 45.33 1.74 15.21
N GLN A 626 44.22 1.42 15.89
CA GLN A 626 43.41 2.35 16.68
C GLN A 626 43.70 2.25 18.19
N GLN A 627 44.51 1.28 18.61
CA GLN A 627 44.92 1.13 20.00
C GLN A 627 46.07 2.09 20.34
N PRO A 628 46.15 2.67 21.55
CA PRO A 628 47.29 3.47 21.97
C PRO A 628 48.59 2.66 21.96
N GLU A 629 49.71 3.25 21.50
CA GLU A 629 51.01 2.57 21.44
C GLU A 629 51.50 2.06 22.80
N THR A 630 51.14 2.75 23.90
CA THR A 630 51.52 2.40 25.28
C THR A 630 50.91 1.09 25.79
N VAL A 631 49.87 0.57 25.14
CA VAL A 631 49.24 -0.72 25.49
C VAL A 631 50.18 -1.91 25.17
N LEU A 632 51.15 -1.72 24.26
CA LEU A 632 52.04 -2.78 23.76
C LEU A 632 53.22 -3.11 24.69
N GLU A 633 53.44 -2.37 25.78
CA GLU A 633 54.60 -2.54 26.67
C GLU A 633 54.28 -3.23 28.01
N LEU A 634 53.01 -3.57 28.26
CA LEU A 634 52.56 -4.19 29.52
C LEU A 634 52.79 -5.71 29.52
N PHE A 635 54.05 -6.11 29.72
CA PHE A 635 54.41 -7.52 29.89
C PHE A 635 54.60 -7.88 31.37
N PRO A 636 54.01 -9.00 31.84
CA PRO A 636 54.31 -9.56 33.15
C PRO A 636 55.81 -9.93 33.26
N ASN A 637 56.38 -9.72 34.44
CA ASN A 637 57.80 -10.01 34.73
C ASN A 637 58.01 -11.24 35.62
N VAL A 638 56.92 -11.79 36.16
CA VAL A 638 56.93 -13.00 36.99
C VAL A 638 55.86 -13.93 36.47
N TRP A 639 56.23 -15.19 36.27
CA TRP A 639 55.37 -16.28 35.80
C TRP A 639 55.61 -17.50 36.66
N THR A 640 54.54 -18.14 37.14
CA THR A 640 54.65 -19.26 38.08
C THR A 640 53.68 -20.38 37.71
N LEU A 641 54.15 -21.63 37.64
CA LEU A 641 53.28 -22.81 37.72
C LEU A 641 53.08 -23.20 39.18
N ARG A 642 51.85 -23.46 39.58
CA ARG A 642 51.51 -23.82 40.97
C ARG A 642 50.56 -25.00 41.02
N PHE A 643 50.78 -25.93 41.94
CA PHE A 643 49.81 -26.97 42.29
C PHE A 643 48.64 -26.41 43.10
N ASP A 644 47.41 -26.86 42.83
CA ASP A 644 46.22 -26.54 43.64
C ASP A 644 46.13 -27.36 44.94
N ASN A 645 47.27 -27.53 45.62
CA ASN A 645 47.40 -28.24 46.87
C ASN A 645 48.12 -27.36 47.90
N ALA A 646 47.87 -27.61 49.19
CA ALA A 646 48.61 -26.94 50.25
C ALA A 646 50.11 -27.28 50.14
N PRO A 647 51.03 -26.32 50.36
CA PRO A 647 52.46 -26.58 50.34
C PRO A 647 52.85 -27.67 51.34
N THR A 648 53.76 -28.56 50.94
CA THR A 648 54.36 -29.57 51.81
C THR A 648 55.86 -29.62 51.56
N ASP A 649 56.64 -30.01 52.57
CA ASP A 649 58.10 -30.13 52.42
C ASP A 649 58.52 -31.37 51.60
N THR A 650 57.58 -32.23 51.21
CA THR A 650 57.85 -33.53 50.60
C THR A 650 57.24 -33.74 49.22
N ASN A 651 56.28 -32.92 48.79
CA ASN A 651 55.53 -33.07 47.54
C ASN A 651 55.42 -31.73 46.81
N GLY A 652 55.36 -31.77 45.48
CA GLY A 652 55.38 -30.60 44.60
C GLY A 652 56.50 -30.64 43.56
N PHE A 653 56.88 -29.47 43.03
CA PHE A 653 58.05 -29.31 42.17
C PHE A 653 59.34 -29.46 42.96
N LYS A 654 60.28 -30.25 42.46
CA LYS A 654 61.59 -30.44 43.08
C LYS A 654 62.53 -29.33 42.62
N ALA A 655 63.08 -28.58 43.57
CA ALA A 655 64.09 -27.56 43.34
C ALA A 655 65.49 -28.17 43.19
N ARG A 656 66.47 -27.36 42.75
CA ARG A 656 67.87 -27.79 42.54
C ARG A 656 68.59 -28.19 43.83
N ASP A 657 68.14 -27.70 44.99
CA ASP A 657 68.65 -28.06 46.31
C ASP A 657 67.95 -29.29 46.91
N GLU A 658 67.18 -30.02 46.09
CA GLU A 658 66.38 -31.19 46.45
C GLU A 658 65.18 -30.92 47.36
N SER A 659 64.90 -29.65 47.69
CA SER A 659 63.66 -29.27 48.38
C SER A 659 62.44 -29.36 47.46
N TYR A 660 61.25 -29.49 48.05
CA TYR A 660 59.99 -29.47 47.31
C TYR A 660 59.25 -28.15 47.54
N THR A 661 58.72 -27.59 46.46
CA THR A 661 57.91 -26.38 46.45
C THR A 661 56.59 -26.69 45.76
N ASN A 662 55.52 -25.98 46.12
CA ASN A 662 54.28 -26.06 45.34
C ASN A 662 54.31 -25.20 44.06
N GLU A 663 55.39 -24.45 43.84
CA GLU A 663 55.53 -23.42 42.80
C GLU A 663 56.83 -23.55 42.00
N LEU A 664 56.73 -23.37 40.69
CA LEU A 664 57.86 -23.33 39.76
C LEU A 664 57.90 -21.97 39.05
N ASP A 665 59.00 -21.23 39.23
CA ASP A 665 59.29 -20.01 38.49
C ASP A 665 59.54 -20.35 37.01
N LEU A 666 58.75 -19.72 36.14
CA LEU A 666 58.81 -19.91 34.71
C LEU A 666 59.68 -18.90 33.97
N GLN A 667 60.15 -17.84 34.64
CA GLN A 667 60.93 -16.78 34.02
C GLN A 667 62.16 -17.30 33.23
N PRO A 668 62.91 -18.30 33.73
CA PRO A 668 64.05 -18.87 32.98
C PRO A 668 63.66 -19.66 31.73
N PHE A 669 62.39 -20.04 31.59
CA PHE A 669 61.91 -20.97 30.55
C PHE A 669 61.11 -20.28 29.44
N ILE A 670 61.13 -18.95 29.37
CA ILE A 670 60.47 -18.16 28.33
C ILE A 670 61.25 -18.28 27.00
N LEU A 671 60.60 -18.80 25.95
CA LEU A 671 61.21 -19.03 24.63
C LEU A 671 61.05 -17.87 23.65
N SER A 672 59.94 -17.13 23.72
CA SER A 672 59.71 -15.94 22.91
C SER A 672 60.06 -14.70 23.73
N GLY A 673 61.02 -13.88 23.30
CA GLY A 673 61.32 -12.62 23.99
C GLY A 673 60.04 -11.79 24.12
N LEU A 674 59.60 -11.49 25.36
CA LEU A 674 58.36 -10.79 25.76
C LEU A 674 57.43 -10.38 24.60
N GLN A 675 56.88 -11.36 23.89
CA GLN A 675 55.97 -11.18 22.76
C GLN A 675 54.72 -11.97 23.08
N ASN A 676 53.57 -11.43 22.74
CA ASN A 676 52.28 -12.05 23.00
C ASN A 676 51.83 -12.86 21.75
N PRO A 677 51.57 -14.17 21.84
CA PRO A 677 51.54 -15.01 23.05
C PRO A 677 52.94 -15.36 23.57
N ILE A 678 53.05 -15.38 24.90
CA ILE A 678 54.31 -15.68 25.61
C ILE A 678 54.51 -17.19 25.61
N GLN A 679 55.65 -17.66 25.14
CA GLN A 679 55.93 -19.09 24.98
C GLN A 679 56.84 -19.58 26.09
N PHE A 680 56.52 -20.74 26.65
CA PHE A 680 57.30 -21.42 27.69
C PHE A 680 57.73 -22.79 27.19
N GLY A 681 58.98 -23.17 27.49
CA GLY A 681 59.57 -24.45 27.11
C GLY A 681 60.32 -25.09 28.26
N LEU A 682 59.71 -26.10 28.87
CA LEU A 682 60.34 -26.96 29.86
C LEU A 682 60.64 -28.31 29.20
N VAL A 683 61.77 -28.36 28.51
CA VAL A 683 62.19 -29.51 27.67
C VAL A 683 63.64 -29.88 27.97
N ASP A 684 64.04 -31.07 27.52
CA ASP A 684 65.42 -31.53 27.62
C ASP A 684 66.27 -30.96 26.46
N TYR A 685 67.14 -30.00 26.76
CA TYR A 685 68.07 -29.41 25.78
C TYR A 685 69.43 -30.11 25.74
N SER A 686 69.64 -31.20 26.48
CA SER A 686 70.95 -31.89 26.56
C SER A 686 71.50 -32.34 25.21
N LYS A 687 70.62 -32.73 24.28
CA LYS A 687 70.98 -33.13 22.91
C LYS A 687 71.44 -31.96 22.03
N GLU A 688 71.12 -30.73 22.42
CA GLU A 688 71.48 -29.49 21.73
C GLU A 688 72.63 -28.75 22.46
N GLY A 689 73.22 -29.37 23.49
CA GLY A 689 74.30 -28.81 24.29
C GLY A 689 73.85 -27.91 25.44
N GLY A 690 72.55 -27.90 25.76
CA GLY A 690 71.95 -27.18 26.90
C GLY A 690 71.70 -28.06 28.13
N ASP A 691 71.03 -27.49 29.14
CA ASP A 691 70.63 -28.20 30.36
C ASP A 691 69.27 -28.93 30.17
N ASP A 692 69.03 -29.99 30.94
CA ASP A 692 67.69 -30.61 31.02
C ASP A 692 66.79 -29.72 31.88
N CYS A 693 65.81 -29.07 31.25
CA CYS A 693 64.89 -28.13 31.88
C CYS A 693 63.53 -28.76 32.20
N ARG A 694 63.36 -30.08 32.05
CA ARG A 694 62.11 -30.76 32.42
C ARG A 694 61.88 -30.68 33.92
N PRO A 695 60.66 -30.33 34.38
CA PRO A 695 60.38 -30.24 35.79
C PRO A 695 60.27 -31.65 36.38
N ILE A 696 60.88 -31.81 37.55
CA ILE A 696 60.71 -33.02 38.36
C ILE A 696 59.66 -32.69 39.42
N VAL A 697 58.67 -33.56 39.58
CA VAL A 697 57.56 -33.38 40.51
C VAL A 697 57.34 -34.63 41.35
N LYS A 698 56.85 -34.45 42.57
CA LYS A 698 56.27 -35.51 43.37
C LYS A 698 54.78 -35.21 43.59
N PRO A 699 53.85 -36.07 43.14
CA PRO A 699 52.41 -35.83 43.21
C PRO A 699 51.93 -35.67 44.66
N PHE A 700 50.92 -34.84 44.89
CA PHE A 700 50.21 -34.75 46.17
C PHE A 700 49.13 -35.82 46.26
N THR A 701 48.49 -36.14 45.14
CA THR A 701 47.38 -37.10 45.07
C THR A 701 47.44 -37.94 43.80
N THR A 702 46.48 -38.86 43.64
CA THR A 702 46.35 -39.67 42.41
C THR A 702 45.98 -38.84 41.17
N SER A 703 45.55 -37.57 41.34
CA SER A 703 45.22 -36.66 40.27
C SER A 703 45.36 -35.20 40.73
N ASP A 704 46.42 -34.52 40.31
CA ASP A 704 46.71 -33.13 40.68
C ASP A 704 46.53 -32.17 39.49
N SER A 705 46.15 -30.92 39.78
CA SER A 705 46.07 -29.84 38.80
C SER A 705 47.18 -28.82 39.04
N ILE A 706 47.83 -28.39 37.95
CA ILE A 706 48.88 -27.37 37.92
C ILE A 706 48.36 -26.16 37.12
N HIS A 707 48.33 -24.99 37.74
CA HIS A 707 47.82 -23.75 37.18
C HIS A 707 48.94 -22.74 36.95
N LEU A 708 48.75 -21.86 35.96
CA LEU A 708 49.69 -20.78 35.65
C LEU A 708 49.22 -19.47 36.27
N TYR A 709 50.16 -18.72 36.84
CA TYR A 709 49.95 -17.41 37.44
C TYR A 709 50.98 -16.41 36.90
N PHE A 710 50.65 -15.12 36.91
CA PHE A 710 51.58 -14.04 36.59
C PHE A 710 51.38 -12.79 37.46
N LYS A 711 52.39 -11.92 37.49
CA LYS A 711 52.33 -10.59 38.14
C LYS A 711 52.77 -9.49 37.19
N MET A 712 52.13 -8.34 37.28
CA MET A 712 52.44 -7.18 36.43
C MET A 712 53.55 -6.33 37.07
N ASN A 713 54.42 -5.73 36.24
CA ASN A 713 55.47 -4.81 36.72
C ASN A 713 54.91 -3.62 37.53
N ALA A 714 53.79 -3.06 37.07
CA ALA A 714 53.15 -1.90 37.69
C ALA A 714 52.35 -2.25 38.96
N ASP A 715 52.09 -3.53 39.20
CA ASP A 715 51.27 -4.02 40.30
C ASP A 715 51.76 -5.41 40.77
N SER A 716 52.91 -5.41 41.44
CA SER A 716 53.57 -6.65 41.89
C SER A 716 52.90 -7.30 43.10
N GLU A 717 51.94 -6.62 43.75
CA GLU A 717 51.22 -7.12 44.92
C GLU A 717 50.04 -8.02 44.50
N HIS A 718 49.54 -7.89 43.28
CA HIS A 718 48.45 -8.70 42.76
C HIS A 718 48.95 -9.78 41.80
N GLU A 719 48.52 -11.02 42.07
CA GLU A 719 48.78 -12.18 41.23
C GLU A 719 47.53 -12.55 40.43
N TYR A 720 47.72 -12.86 39.15
CA TYR A 720 46.66 -13.14 38.21
C TYR A 720 46.72 -14.59 37.77
N ALA A 721 45.63 -15.33 37.98
CA ALA A 721 45.51 -16.69 37.49
C ALA A 721 45.20 -16.72 35.99
N VAL A 722 45.93 -17.54 35.24
CA VAL A 722 45.71 -17.78 33.82
C VAL A 722 44.68 -18.89 33.64
N LYS A 723 43.78 -18.71 32.68
CA LYS A 723 42.80 -19.74 32.33
C LYS A 723 43.46 -20.92 31.63
N GLY A 724 43.26 -22.11 32.17
CA GLY A 724 43.87 -23.38 31.70
C GLY A 724 44.64 -24.06 32.84
N ASN A 725 44.93 -25.35 32.68
CA ASN A 725 45.73 -26.12 33.63
C ASN A 725 46.37 -27.35 32.96
N PHE A 726 47.35 -27.92 33.67
CA PHE A 726 47.92 -29.22 33.36
C PHE A 726 47.48 -30.22 34.42
N ILE A 727 47.22 -31.46 34.03
CA ILE A 727 46.76 -32.52 34.92
C ILE A 727 47.88 -33.55 35.07
N LEU A 728 48.22 -33.89 36.31
CA LEU A 728 49.15 -34.98 36.63
C LEU A 728 48.35 -36.13 37.24
N LYS A 729 48.41 -37.33 36.67
CA LYS A 729 47.46 -38.41 37.00
C LYS A 729 48.11 -39.79 37.06
N GLN A 730 47.69 -40.59 38.03
CA GLN A 730 48.17 -41.96 38.20
C GLN A 730 47.52 -42.91 37.18
N ASP A 731 48.32 -43.80 36.57
CA ASP A 731 47.84 -44.91 35.77
C ASP A 731 47.03 -45.90 36.62
N LYS A 732 45.97 -46.47 36.03
CA LYS A 732 45.05 -47.38 36.72
C LYS A 732 45.66 -48.73 37.08
#